data_AF-A0A9E5SF17-F1
#
_entry.id   AF-A0A9E5SF17-F1
#
_cell.length_a   1.000
_cell.length_b   1.000
_cell.length_c   1.000
_cell.angle_alpha   90.00
_cell.angle_beta   90.00
_cell.angle_gamma   90.00
#
_symmetry.space_group_name_H-M   'P 1'
#
loop_
_entity.id
_entity.type
_entity.pdbx_description
1 polymer ?
#
loop_
_entity_poly.entity_id
_entity_poly.type
_entity_poly.pdbx_seq_one_letter_code
_entity_poly.pdbx_strand_id
1 'polypeptide(L)'
;MNNILLSSLQKPPRGVKSLSMQLVYCFVVSLVTLIVMSTVVNSAYISALKEERSNALLEVASSSAVALSGVPITHGMTQVLPDYPYADSRGGFKYYEMNIYIYSHNSFLRVFSSSEEKQLAIHSEELPETLDVDGKEYLAAYQLEKIGMGTRTEDGVAYRVAIAPIVVSSGGVAGVLEVMIPESEFSGTVNGFSLSYIFTLMAISISLTLLYFQSYRLISLAFARHDKRLPKIIRFGHDGCRSIAFFSSLSCIMPPLVISSYILRSPLLSDQPVLLWISLTLTLLLYGIGFFGLHSLRVYLFKRFTSRFSMAVSIIISFLLLVIVVLINHPVAVMIFVAPVAFFQGMIFYFQREYRVYAGRLGHQDYDNLSLLKSQVSSNVYGAGVGAVIAGVIYERFGLAAVLLLSGAFLLLVSVLSMIIVQHCPASSENQLHLTSFLYALTNRRSGSFLFSTYVALGIQLAFFAGFVPVFIKRVGLSLAALSFYYLLYAFFAFIIPRFFTLIKSSSGRNTPNTPNIFIASIVQVAAYFGFAIFPTAKALVPVTVLLAISVGLYNFALQEKYQLLIRRDKRSMSRLIVEKAFYVGLLIGLLVFGVVMFFEVNIRLPLLIVSLVISFALMYHPLVNLIYYSENKGHNTEHEAPFLEMESSNNEPTDYSDAFYSESDGSDYHTDSDDSEGVWR
;
A
#
# COMPACT_ATOMS: atom_id res chain seq x y z
N MET A 1 -13.01 -28.29 23.12
CA MET A 1 -12.73 -27.34 22.01
C MET A 1 -11.39 -26.57 22.12
N ASN A 2 -10.59 -26.69 23.20
CA ASN A 2 -9.34 -25.90 23.36
C ASN A 2 -8.00 -26.56 22.98
N ASN A 3 -7.97 -27.78 22.40
CA ASN A 3 -6.70 -28.49 22.16
C ASN A 3 -6.33 -28.74 20.68
N ILE A 4 -7.09 -28.21 19.70
CA ILE A 4 -6.80 -28.49 18.27
C ILE A 4 -5.83 -27.46 17.67
N LEU A 5 -5.84 -26.20 18.13
CA LEU A 5 -4.97 -25.15 17.62
C LEU A 5 -3.50 -25.30 18.06
N LEU A 6 -3.25 -25.77 19.29
CA LEU A 6 -1.90 -25.97 19.82
C LEU A 6 -1.28 -27.34 19.49
N SER A 7 -2.10 -28.38 19.29
CA SER A 7 -1.56 -29.72 18.94
C SER A 7 -1.01 -29.79 17.51
N SER A 8 -1.51 -28.95 16.60
CA SER A 8 -0.92 -28.81 15.24
C SER A 8 0.42 -28.05 15.22
N LEU A 9 0.75 -27.33 16.30
CA LEU A 9 2.03 -26.64 16.51
C LEU A 9 3.06 -27.52 17.26
N GLN A 10 2.63 -28.59 17.93
CA GLN A 10 3.50 -29.44 18.76
C GLN A 10 4.25 -30.54 17.98
N LYS A 11 3.81 -30.88 16.77
CA LYS A 11 4.57 -31.81 15.92
C LYS A 11 5.41 -31.00 14.92
N PRO A 12 6.76 -31.08 14.98
CA PRO A 12 7.59 -30.42 13.98
C PRO A 12 7.20 -30.98 12.61
N PRO A 13 6.70 -30.15 11.67
CA PRO A 13 6.38 -30.66 10.35
C PRO A 13 7.68 -31.20 9.73
N ARG A 14 7.63 -32.22 8.89
CA ARG A 14 8.79 -32.66 8.10
C ARG A 14 8.66 -32.12 6.67
N GLY A 15 9.76 -31.67 6.08
CA GLY A 15 9.82 -31.15 4.70
C GLY A 15 9.41 -29.68 4.53
N VAL A 16 9.12 -29.25 3.29
CA VAL A 16 8.86 -27.85 2.88
C VAL A 16 7.76 -27.15 3.70
N LYS A 17 6.80 -27.92 4.23
CA LYS A 17 5.75 -27.42 5.14
C LYS A 17 6.29 -26.94 6.48
N SER A 18 7.39 -27.50 7.00
CA SER A 18 8.00 -27.08 8.27
C SER A 18 8.72 -25.76 8.15
N LEU A 19 9.47 -25.60 7.07
CA LEU A 19 10.25 -24.38 6.81
C LEU A 19 9.32 -23.18 6.60
N SER A 20 8.18 -23.41 5.92
CA SER A 20 7.13 -22.41 5.75
C SER A 20 6.47 -22.01 7.08
N MET A 21 6.20 -22.98 7.95
CA MET A 21 5.55 -22.77 9.24
C MET A 21 6.50 -22.14 10.26
N GLN A 22 7.79 -22.52 10.22
CA GLN A 22 8.87 -21.90 10.98
C GLN A 22 9.13 -20.47 10.52
N LEU A 23 9.06 -20.17 9.22
CA LEU A 23 9.14 -18.80 8.71
C LEU A 23 7.96 -17.95 9.17
N VAL A 24 6.73 -18.47 9.12
CA VAL A 24 5.55 -17.76 9.64
C VAL A 24 5.67 -17.54 11.15
N TYR A 25 6.09 -18.56 11.90
CA TYR A 25 6.30 -18.46 13.35
C TYR A 25 7.39 -17.44 13.68
N CYS A 26 8.55 -17.52 13.02
CA CYS A 26 9.66 -16.60 13.20
C CYS A 26 9.27 -15.17 12.82
N PHE A 27 8.44 -15.00 11.78
CA PHE A 27 7.90 -13.71 11.37
C PHE A 27 6.93 -13.14 12.41
N VAL A 28 6.00 -13.95 12.92
CA VAL A 28 5.04 -13.52 13.96
C VAL A 28 5.74 -13.20 15.27
N VAL A 29 6.68 -14.04 15.70
CA VAL A 29 7.50 -13.78 16.89
C VAL A 29 8.33 -12.52 16.71
N SER A 30 9.01 -12.35 15.57
CA SER A 30 9.78 -11.13 15.28
C SER A 30 8.89 -9.88 15.26
N LEU A 31 7.68 -9.97 14.67
CA LEU A 31 6.70 -8.89 14.67
C LEU A 31 6.30 -8.51 16.10
N VAL A 32 5.98 -9.49 16.94
CA VAL A 32 5.59 -9.25 18.34
C VAL A 32 6.76 -8.66 19.14
N THR A 33 7.96 -9.24 19.04
CA THR A 33 9.15 -8.73 19.73
C THR A 33 9.49 -7.30 19.29
N LEU A 34 9.35 -6.99 18.01
CA LEU A 34 9.59 -5.65 17.47
C LEU A 34 8.49 -4.65 17.87
N ILE A 35 7.22 -5.06 17.98
CA ILE A 35 6.15 -4.22 18.54
C ILE A 35 6.46 -3.89 20.01
N VAL A 36 6.89 -4.88 20.79
CA VAL A 36 7.27 -4.67 22.19
C VAL A 36 8.49 -3.75 22.28
N MET A 37 9.56 -4.01 21.51
CA MET A 37 10.71 -3.11 21.43
C MET A 37 10.29 -1.71 20.99
N SER A 38 9.40 -1.57 20.01
CA SER A 38 8.89 -0.28 19.57
C SER A 38 8.14 0.45 20.67
N THR A 39 7.39 -0.26 21.50
CA THR A 39 6.63 0.34 22.60
C THR A 39 7.58 0.83 23.68
N VAL A 40 8.58 0.02 24.02
CA VAL A 40 9.62 0.34 25.02
C VAL A 40 10.50 1.49 24.55
N VAL A 41 11.02 1.45 23.32
CA VAL A 41 11.86 2.52 22.75
C VAL A 41 11.07 3.82 22.62
N ASN A 42 9.82 3.76 22.18
CA ASN A 42 8.99 4.96 22.11
C ASN A 42 8.71 5.54 23.51
N SER A 43 8.49 4.71 24.53
CA SER A 43 8.37 5.20 25.91
C SER A 43 9.66 5.84 26.42
N ALA A 44 10.82 5.23 26.16
CA ALA A 44 12.11 5.77 26.56
C ALA A 44 12.42 7.10 25.84
N TYR A 45 12.08 7.19 24.56
CA TYR A 45 12.23 8.40 23.75
C TYR A 45 11.29 9.53 24.23
N ILE A 46 10.03 9.22 24.54
CA ILE A 46 9.10 10.19 25.13
C ILE A 46 9.66 10.70 26.46
N SER A 47 10.20 9.83 27.30
CA SER A 47 10.83 10.24 28.56
C SER A 47 12.04 11.15 28.32
N ALA A 48 12.95 10.80 27.40
CA ALA A 48 14.11 11.64 27.08
C ALA A 48 13.71 13.01 26.48
N LEU A 49 12.71 13.05 25.60
CA LEU A 49 12.16 14.30 25.07
C LEU A 49 11.54 15.18 26.16
N LYS A 50 10.81 14.56 27.09
CA LYS A 50 10.23 15.29 28.24
C LYS A 50 11.33 15.86 29.12
N GLU A 51 12.43 15.13 29.30
CA GLU A 51 13.60 15.59 30.04
C GLU A 51 14.30 16.77 29.33
N GLU A 52 14.58 16.66 28.03
CA GLU A 52 15.18 17.73 27.23
C GLU A 52 14.31 19.01 27.24
N ARG A 53 12.99 18.85 27.04
CA ARG A 53 12.03 19.97 27.09
C ARG A 53 11.92 20.56 28.49
N SER A 54 12.01 19.73 29.53
CA SER A 54 12.01 20.24 30.91
C SER A 54 13.25 21.08 31.21
N ASN A 55 14.41 20.65 30.73
CA ASN A 55 15.66 21.39 30.89
C ASN A 55 15.61 22.71 30.12
N ALA A 56 15.13 22.70 28.87
CA ALA A 56 14.94 23.90 28.08
C ALA A 56 13.95 24.88 28.73
N LEU A 57 12.81 24.39 29.24
CA LEU A 57 11.82 25.23 29.92
C LEU A 57 12.40 25.88 31.18
N LEU A 58 13.18 25.14 31.98
CA LEU A 58 13.88 25.66 33.15
C LEU A 58 14.96 26.68 32.78
N GLU A 59 15.73 26.43 31.72
CA GLU A 59 16.78 27.33 31.24
C GLU A 59 16.18 28.65 30.74
N VAL A 60 15.11 28.61 29.96
CA VAL A 60 14.37 29.80 29.51
C VAL A 60 13.81 30.58 30.69
N ALA A 61 13.20 29.90 31.68
CA ALA A 61 12.70 30.55 32.88
C ALA A 61 13.83 31.21 33.69
N SER A 62 14.96 30.52 33.87
CA SER A 62 16.10 31.04 34.63
C SER A 62 16.77 32.25 33.95
N SER A 63 17.03 32.16 32.65
CA SER A 63 17.66 33.22 31.86
C SER A 63 16.77 34.45 31.74
N SER A 64 15.47 34.24 31.55
CA SER A 64 14.48 35.32 31.52
C SER A 64 14.32 36.00 32.87
N ALA A 65 14.34 35.24 33.98
CA ALA A 65 14.29 35.82 35.32
C ALA A 65 15.55 36.64 35.64
N VAL A 66 16.73 36.19 35.20
CA VAL A 66 17.98 36.95 35.30
C VAL A 66 17.93 38.21 34.44
N ALA A 67 17.36 38.15 33.23
CA ALA A 67 17.21 39.34 32.38
C ALA A 67 16.27 40.40 32.99
N LEU A 68 15.29 39.97 33.79
CA LEU A 68 14.39 40.85 34.53
C LEU A 68 15.01 41.39 35.84
N SER A 69 16.16 40.87 36.27
CA SER A 69 16.85 41.33 37.47
C SER A 69 17.29 42.80 37.31
N GLY A 70 16.65 43.69 38.07
CA GLY A 70 16.91 45.13 38.04
C GLY A 70 15.90 45.94 37.23
N VAL A 71 14.90 45.30 36.61
CA VAL A 71 13.75 45.97 36.00
C VAL A 71 12.67 46.21 37.08
N PRO A 72 12.10 47.42 37.21
CA PRO A 72 10.99 47.64 38.12
C PRO A 72 9.75 46.88 37.64
N ILE A 73 9.29 45.92 38.43
CA ILE A 73 8.09 45.13 38.10
C ILE A 73 6.86 45.90 38.59
N THR A 74 6.02 46.35 37.65
CA THR A 74 4.80 47.11 37.92
C THR A 74 3.60 46.51 37.21
N HIS A 75 2.40 46.77 37.72
CA HIS A 75 1.15 46.32 37.11
C HIS A 75 1.00 46.84 35.67
N GLY A 76 0.67 45.96 34.72
CA GLY A 76 0.49 46.34 33.31
C GLY A 76 1.79 46.76 32.64
N MET A 77 2.93 46.19 33.04
CA MET A 77 4.20 46.46 32.35
C MET A 77 4.13 46.03 30.87
N THR A 78 4.84 46.75 30.02
CA THR A 78 4.98 46.39 28.60
C THR A 78 5.89 45.18 28.44
N GLN A 79 5.85 44.53 27.27
CA GLN A 79 6.69 43.37 26.99
C GLN A 79 8.18 43.75 27.03
N VAL A 80 8.89 43.26 28.06
CA VAL A 80 10.34 43.48 28.25
C VAL A 80 11.17 42.31 27.71
N LEU A 81 10.58 41.12 27.62
CA LEU A 81 11.23 39.90 27.16
C LEU A 81 10.87 39.61 25.68
N PRO A 82 11.82 39.10 24.88
CA PRO A 82 11.52 38.63 23.52
C PRO A 82 10.62 37.40 23.56
N ASP A 83 9.87 37.14 22.48
CA ASP A 83 9.13 35.90 22.35
C ASP A 83 10.11 34.73 22.12
N TYR A 84 10.03 33.70 22.97
CA TYR A 84 10.92 32.54 22.89
C TYR A 84 10.27 31.39 22.12
N PRO A 85 10.72 31.08 20.89
CA PRO A 85 10.14 30.02 20.10
C PRO A 85 10.60 28.65 20.59
N TYR A 86 9.68 27.69 20.72
CA TYR A 86 9.98 26.30 21.10
C TYR A 86 9.70 25.28 20.00
N ALA A 87 8.92 25.65 18.98
CA ALA A 87 8.65 24.77 17.85
C ALA A 87 8.41 25.57 16.56
N ASP A 88 8.90 25.03 15.44
CA ASP A 88 8.60 25.52 14.11
C ASP A 88 7.35 24.79 13.57
N SER A 89 6.31 25.55 13.23
CA SER A 89 5.05 25.01 12.71
C SER A 89 4.79 25.52 11.30
N ARG A 90 4.00 24.78 10.52
CA ARG A 90 3.73 25.05 9.08
C ARG A 90 3.06 26.41 8.77
N GLY A 91 2.85 27.28 9.75
CA GLY A 91 2.34 28.64 9.61
C GLY A 91 3.04 29.68 10.50
N GLY A 92 4.22 29.37 11.06
CA GLY A 92 4.99 30.26 11.94
C GLY A 92 5.59 29.54 13.16
N PHE A 93 6.40 30.27 13.92
CA PHE A 93 6.95 29.77 15.18
C PHE A 93 5.88 29.72 16.28
N LYS A 94 5.95 28.69 17.12
CA LYS A 94 5.21 28.62 18.39
C LYS A 94 6.09 29.10 19.52
N TYR A 95 5.54 29.95 20.38
CA TYR A 95 6.26 30.63 21.45
C TYR A 95 5.77 30.18 22.82
N TYR A 96 6.67 30.18 23.80
CA TYR A 96 6.31 29.95 25.20
C TYR A 96 5.40 31.07 25.70
N GLU A 97 4.40 30.73 26.51
CA GLU A 97 3.62 31.74 27.23
C GLU A 97 4.38 32.17 28.49
N MET A 98 4.55 33.47 28.69
CA MET A 98 5.28 34.05 29.82
C MET A 98 4.37 34.92 30.66
N ASN A 99 4.30 34.66 31.95
CA ASN A 99 3.55 35.44 32.91
C ASN A 99 4.45 35.90 34.04
N ILE A 100 4.27 37.14 34.50
CA ILE A 100 4.99 37.66 35.68
C ILE A 100 3.98 37.89 36.79
N TYR A 101 4.35 37.47 38.00
CA TYR A 101 3.54 37.59 39.19
C TYR A 101 4.27 38.34 40.30
N ILE A 102 3.54 39.17 41.04
CA ILE A 102 4.03 39.78 42.29
C ILE A 102 3.27 39.15 43.45
N TYR A 103 3.98 38.84 44.53
CA TYR A 103 3.36 38.35 45.75
C TYR A 103 2.71 39.53 46.49
N SER A 104 1.39 39.46 46.68
CA SER A 104 0.63 40.44 47.46
C SER A 104 -0.23 39.72 48.49
N HIS A 105 0.04 40.00 49.77
CA HIS A 105 -0.69 39.42 50.90
C HIS A 105 -0.65 37.88 50.87
N ASN A 106 -1.72 37.25 50.38
CA ASN A 106 -1.91 35.80 50.32
C ASN A 106 -2.19 35.30 48.89
N SER A 107 -1.84 36.06 47.85
CA SER A 107 -2.00 35.63 46.47
C SER A 107 -0.90 36.19 45.56
N PHE A 108 -0.71 35.54 44.42
CA PHE A 108 0.17 36.00 43.36
C PHE A 108 -0.67 36.76 42.33
N LEU A 109 -0.39 38.06 42.18
CA LEU A 109 -1.07 38.95 41.26
C LEU A 109 -0.36 38.91 39.90
N ARG A 110 -1.06 38.54 38.81
CA ARG A 110 -0.47 38.62 37.47
C ARG A 110 -0.31 40.09 37.07
N VAL A 111 0.90 40.49 36.74
CA VAL A 111 1.23 41.87 36.33
C VAL A 111 1.60 42.00 34.84
N PHE A 112 1.89 40.87 34.19
CA PHE A 112 2.19 40.77 32.76
C PHE A 112 1.82 39.37 32.23
N SER A 113 1.40 39.30 30.97
CA SER A 113 1.27 38.08 30.18
C SER A 113 1.74 38.33 28.74
N SER A 114 2.42 37.35 28.13
CA SER A 114 2.75 37.40 26.70
C SER A 114 1.56 37.06 25.79
N SER A 115 0.43 36.59 26.35
CA SER A 115 -0.79 36.38 25.58
C SER A 115 -1.55 37.69 25.42
N GLU A 116 -1.84 38.08 24.16
CA GLU A 116 -2.50 39.37 23.84
C GLU A 116 -3.84 39.53 24.57
N GLU A 117 -4.67 38.49 24.60
CA GLU A 117 -5.98 38.50 25.27
C GLU A 117 -5.83 38.73 26.79
N LYS A 118 -4.84 38.07 27.41
CA LYS A 118 -4.58 38.17 28.86
C LYS A 118 -3.94 39.50 29.22
N GLN A 119 -3.06 40.02 28.38
CA GLN A 119 -2.45 41.34 28.58
C GLN A 119 -3.49 42.46 28.46
N LEU A 120 -4.42 42.36 27.51
CA LEU A 120 -5.55 43.29 27.39
C LEU A 120 -6.44 43.28 28.64
N ALA A 121 -6.71 42.11 29.22
CA ALA A 121 -7.48 41.96 30.45
C ALA A 121 -6.78 42.58 31.68
N ILE A 122 -5.45 42.50 31.76
CA ILE A 122 -4.67 43.17 32.82
C ILE A 122 -4.79 44.69 32.69
N HIS A 123 -4.79 45.22 31.47
CA HIS A 123 -4.90 46.66 31.21
C HIS A 123 -6.31 47.23 31.38
N SER A 124 -7.37 46.42 31.22
CA SER A 124 -8.76 46.87 31.35
C SER A 124 -9.28 46.91 32.79
N GLU A 125 -8.47 46.50 33.79
CA GLU A 125 -8.82 46.40 35.22
C GLU A 125 -10.05 45.52 35.52
N GLU A 126 -10.59 44.77 34.54
CA GLU A 126 -11.87 44.08 34.70
C GLU A 126 -11.81 42.88 35.66
N LEU A 127 -10.62 42.33 35.95
CA LEU A 127 -10.29 41.51 37.13
C LEU A 127 -8.78 41.17 37.08
N PRO A 128 -7.96 41.51 38.09
CA PRO A 128 -6.62 40.97 38.13
C PRO A 128 -6.70 39.46 38.41
N GLU A 129 -6.19 38.63 37.50
CA GLU A 129 -6.09 37.20 37.74
C GLU A 129 -5.12 36.95 38.91
N THR A 130 -5.69 36.63 40.07
CA THR A 130 -4.95 36.22 41.27
C THR A 130 -4.84 34.71 41.30
N LEU A 131 -3.61 34.22 41.47
CA LEU A 131 -3.34 32.83 41.83
C LEU A 131 -3.38 32.68 43.35
N ASP A 132 -4.30 31.87 43.85
CA ASP A 132 -4.33 31.46 45.26
C ASP A 132 -3.08 30.63 45.60
N VAL A 133 -2.60 30.75 46.85
CA VAL A 133 -1.29 30.29 47.34
C VAL A 133 -1.12 28.76 47.44
N ASP A 134 -2.03 27.96 46.88
CA ASP A 134 -1.92 26.50 46.90
C ASP A 134 -0.77 25.93 46.04
N GLY A 135 -0.11 26.77 45.24
CA GLY A 135 1.10 26.42 44.48
C GLY A 135 2.37 26.41 45.33
N LYS A 136 2.76 25.24 45.87
CA LYS A 136 4.02 25.05 46.62
C LYS A 136 5.24 25.52 45.84
N GLU A 137 5.22 25.39 44.52
CA GLU A 137 6.31 25.77 43.62
C GLU A 137 6.47 27.29 43.53
N TYR A 138 5.39 28.06 43.57
CA TYR A 138 5.42 29.53 43.56
C TYR A 138 5.96 30.10 44.88
N LEU A 139 5.51 29.55 46.00
CA LEU A 139 6.07 29.89 47.31
C LEU A 139 7.54 29.48 47.43
N ALA A 140 7.92 28.31 46.91
CA ALA A 140 9.33 27.89 46.91
C ALA A 140 10.20 28.79 46.04
N ALA A 141 9.70 29.27 44.89
CA ALA A 141 10.41 30.27 44.10
C ALA A 141 10.54 31.59 44.85
N TYR A 142 9.45 32.12 45.40
CA TYR A 142 9.45 33.43 46.05
C TYR A 142 10.21 33.46 47.39
N GLN A 143 10.02 32.45 48.25
CA GLN A 143 10.56 32.44 49.61
C GLN A 143 11.90 31.71 49.74
N LEU A 144 12.14 30.68 48.92
CA LEU A 144 13.36 29.85 48.99
C LEU A 144 14.31 30.10 47.82
N GLU A 145 13.98 31.02 46.92
CA GLU A 145 14.76 31.35 45.72
C GLU A 145 15.05 30.12 44.83
N LYS A 146 14.12 29.16 44.81
CA LYS A 146 14.28 27.90 44.05
C LYS A 146 13.48 27.91 42.76
N ILE A 147 14.15 27.59 41.66
CA ILE A 147 13.48 27.32 40.40
C ILE A 147 12.79 25.96 40.50
N GLY A 148 11.51 25.92 40.11
CA GLY A 148 10.67 24.72 40.20
C GLY A 148 9.89 24.47 38.91
N MET A 149 9.41 23.23 38.75
CA MET A 149 8.45 22.89 37.71
C MET A 149 7.15 22.40 38.33
N GLY A 150 6.03 22.79 37.71
CA GLY A 150 4.68 22.39 38.10
C GLY A 150 3.82 22.02 36.91
N THR A 151 2.56 21.71 37.21
CA THR A 151 1.49 21.54 36.22
C THR A 151 0.34 22.45 36.60
N ARG A 152 -0.23 23.13 35.62
CA ARG A 152 -1.32 24.07 35.81
C ARG A 152 -2.40 23.84 34.78
N THR A 153 -3.66 23.96 35.17
CA THR A 153 -4.79 24.02 34.24
C THR A 153 -5.34 25.43 34.21
N GLU A 154 -5.43 26.01 33.01
CA GLU A 154 -5.95 27.35 32.77
C GLU A 154 -6.84 27.28 31.51
N ASP A 155 -8.04 27.85 31.58
CA ASP A 155 -9.03 27.84 30.49
C ASP A 155 -9.34 26.45 29.90
N GLY A 156 -9.29 25.41 30.74
CA GLY A 156 -9.54 24.01 30.35
C GLY A 156 -8.38 23.33 29.63
N VAL A 157 -7.23 24.00 29.48
CA VAL A 157 -5.99 23.46 28.90
C VAL A 157 -4.99 23.17 30.02
N ALA A 158 -4.39 21.98 30.00
CA ALA A 158 -3.31 21.63 30.91
C ALA A 158 -1.96 22.11 30.36
N TYR A 159 -1.18 22.78 31.19
CA TYR A 159 0.14 23.32 30.91
C TYR A 159 1.19 22.72 31.83
N ARG A 160 2.40 22.55 31.28
CA ARG A 160 3.62 22.36 32.05
C ARG A 160 4.26 23.71 32.26
N VAL A 161 4.63 24.02 33.50
CA VAL A 161 5.10 25.36 33.87
C VAL A 161 6.46 25.27 34.57
N ALA A 162 7.37 26.18 34.23
CA ALA A 162 8.60 26.43 34.98
C ALA A 162 8.50 27.80 35.66
N ILE A 163 8.89 27.84 36.93
CA ILE A 163 8.67 28.96 37.83
C ILE A 163 10.03 29.39 38.37
N ALA A 164 10.42 30.65 38.15
CA ALA A 164 11.73 31.19 38.54
C ALA A 164 11.58 32.51 39.33
N PRO A 165 12.38 32.75 40.38
CA PRO A 165 12.36 34.01 41.13
C PRO A 165 13.04 35.14 40.36
N ILE A 166 12.44 36.32 40.38
CA ILE A 166 13.06 37.54 39.86
C ILE A 166 13.73 38.25 41.03
N VAL A 167 15.05 38.14 41.10
CA VAL A 167 15.86 38.72 42.18
C VAL A 167 16.22 40.15 41.83
N VAL A 168 16.09 41.08 42.77
CA VAL A 168 16.54 42.48 42.62
C VAL A 168 17.97 42.64 43.13
N SER A 169 18.62 43.73 42.72
CA SER A 169 20.00 44.06 43.10
C SER A 169 20.23 44.17 44.62
N SER A 170 19.19 44.34 45.42
CA SER A 170 19.24 44.32 46.89
C SER A 170 19.27 42.90 47.49
N GLY A 171 19.18 41.85 46.67
CA GLY A 171 19.15 40.45 47.11
C GLY A 171 17.77 39.96 47.57
N GLY A 172 16.70 40.74 47.36
CA GLY A 172 15.32 40.30 47.58
C GLY A 172 14.66 39.78 46.31
N VAL A 173 13.54 39.06 46.44
CA VAL A 173 12.71 38.63 45.29
C VAL A 173 11.61 39.67 45.04
N ALA A 174 11.60 40.27 43.85
CA ALA A 174 10.57 41.25 43.45
C ALA A 174 9.29 40.61 42.90
N GLY A 175 9.40 39.38 42.40
CA GLY A 175 8.30 38.65 41.80
C GLY A 175 8.74 37.29 41.29
N VAL A 176 7.85 36.61 40.60
CA VAL A 176 8.07 35.28 40.05
C VAL A 176 7.70 35.28 38.57
N LEU A 177 8.58 34.73 37.74
CA LEU A 177 8.32 34.46 36.33
C LEU A 177 7.80 33.04 36.16
N GLU A 178 6.68 32.90 35.46
CA GLU A 178 6.12 31.62 35.01
C GLU A 178 6.30 31.52 33.48
N VAL A 179 6.89 30.41 33.02
CA VAL A 179 6.98 30.07 31.60
C VAL A 179 6.18 28.80 31.35
N MET A 180 5.24 28.84 30.41
CA MET A 180 4.25 27.79 30.19
C MET A 180 4.36 27.20 28.78
N ILE A 181 4.12 25.89 28.70
CA ILE A 181 3.93 25.14 27.45
C ILE A 181 2.73 24.20 27.60
N PRO A 182 1.83 24.07 26.59
CA PRO A 182 0.71 23.14 26.69
C PRO A 182 1.20 21.69 26.87
N GLU A 183 0.57 20.92 27.76
CA GLU A 183 0.97 19.53 28.07
C GLU A 183 0.86 18.62 26.84
N SER A 184 -0.08 18.89 25.93
CA SER A 184 -0.22 18.19 24.65
C SER A 184 0.99 18.38 23.73
N GLU A 185 1.67 19.51 23.83
CA GLU A 185 2.88 19.83 23.06
C GLU A 185 4.14 19.40 23.80
N PHE A 186 4.17 19.55 25.12
CA PHE A 186 5.24 19.08 26.01
C PHE A 186 5.42 17.56 25.95
N SER A 187 4.31 16.82 25.96
CA SER A 187 4.30 15.35 25.80
C SER A 187 4.18 14.90 24.34
N GLY A 188 3.86 15.83 23.44
CA GLY A 188 3.64 15.56 22.02
C GLY A 188 4.94 15.26 21.28
N THR A 189 5.01 14.09 20.65
CA THR A 189 6.13 13.76 19.77
C THR A 189 5.92 14.43 18.41
N VAL A 190 6.71 15.46 18.07
CA VAL A 190 6.62 16.19 16.77
C VAL A 190 6.76 15.22 15.59
N ASN A 191 7.61 14.21 15.78
CA ASN A 191 7.52 12.90 15.17
C ASN A 191 8.19 12.00 16.21
N GLY A 192 7.50 10.99 16.74
CA GLY A 192 8.18 10.01 17.58
C GLY A 192 9.43 9.51 16.84
N PHE A 193 10.42 8.98 17.55
CA PHE A 193 11.28 7.93 17.01
C PHE A 193 10.34 6.77 16.62
N SER A 194 9.66 6.97 15.49
CA SER A 194 8.31 6.48 15.31
C SER A 194 8.40 5.10 14.71
N LEU A 195 7.36 4.31 14.89
CA LEU A 195 7.04 3.08 14.16
C LEU A 195 7.66 3.01 12.74
N SER A 196 7.73 4.15 12.02
CA SER A 196 8.40 4.28 10.72
C SER A 196 9.85 3.78 10.62
N TYR A 197 10.74 4.08 11.58
CA TYR A 197 12.14 3.63 11.57
C TYR A 197 12.25 2.12 11.83
N ILE A 198 11.41 1.61 12.73
CA ILE A 198 11.38 0.18 13.07
C ILE A 198 10.77 -0.62 11.91
N PHE A 199 9.72 -0.10 11.27
CA PHE A 199 9.13 -0.70 10.08
C PHE A 199 10.07 -0.71 8.88
N THR A 200 10.88 0.33 8.70
CA THR A 200 11.93 0.32 7.67
C THR A 200 12.99 -0.74 7.96
N LEU A 201 13.48 -0.85 9.20
CA LEU A 201 14.43 -1.90 9.59
C LEU A 201 13.85 -3.32 9.39
N MET A 202 12.59 -3.51 9.76
CA MET A 202 11.86 -4.78 9.54
C MET A 202 11.76 -5.10 8.05
N ALA A 203 11.35 -4.14 7.23
CA ALA A 203 11.20 -4.33 5.79
C ALA A 203 12.54 -4.63 5.11
N ILE A 204 13.63 -3.99 5.55
CA ILE A 204 15.00 -4.27 5.09
C ILE A 204 15.38 -5.71 5.44
N SER A 205 15.18 -6.16 6.67
CA SER A 205 15.54 -7.52 7.12
C SER A 205 14.78 -8.60 6.34
N ILE A 206 13.47 -8.46 6.18
CA ILE A 206 12.64 -9.39 5.39
C ILE A 206 13.09 -9.40 3.94
N SER A 207 13.35 -8.22 3.37
CA SER A 207 13.75 -8.10 1.97
C SER A 207 15.11 -8.71 1.70
N LEU A 208 16.06 -8.55 2.62
CA LEU A 208 17.36 -9.21 2.54
C LEU A 208 17.22 -10.73 2.60
N THR A 209 16.35 -11.23 3.48
CA THR A 209 16.04 -12.67 3.61
C THR A 209 15.41 -13.23 2.33
N LEU A 210 14.42 -12.52 1.77
CA LEU A 210 13.76 -12.91 0.51
C LEU A 210 14.75 -12.87 -0.66
N LEU A 211 15.58 -11.83 -0.75
CA LEU A 211 16.58 -11.70 -1.80
C LEU A 211 17.65 -12.78 -1.68
N TYR A 212 18.12 -13.11 -0.47
CA TYR A 212 19.02 -14.22 -0.22
C TYR A 212 18.40 -15.55 -0.67
N PHE A 213 17.16 -15.83 -0.27
CA PHE A 213 16.48 -17.07 -0.64
C PHE A 213 16.26 -17.20 -2.15
N GLN A 214 15.90 -16.11 -2.83
CA GLN A 214 15.71 -16.11 -4.28
C GLN A 214 17.05 -16.21 -5.03
N SER A 215 18.11 -15.60 -4.52
CA SER A 215 19.46 -15.71 -5.07
C SER A 215 20.03 -17.12 -4.88
N TYR A 216 19.85 -17.72 -3.70
CA TYR A 216 20.20 -19.12 -3.45
C TYR A 216 19.47 -20.07 -4.41
N ARG A 217 18.18 -19.84 -4.63
CA ARG A 217 17.40 -20.63 -5.60
C ARG A 217 17.93 -20.46 -7.02
N LEU A 218 18.28 -19.23 -7.41
CA LEU A 218 18.87 -18.93 -8.70
C LEU A 218 20.18 -19.70 -8.94
N ILE A 219 21.07 -19.66 -7.94
CA ILE A 219 22.37 -20.34 -7.95
C ILE A 219 22.15 -21.85 -8.01
N SER A 220 21.27 -22.39 -7.16
CA SER A 220 20.91 -23.81 -7.18
C SER A 220 20.39 -24.25 -8.55
N LEU A 221 19.54 -23.43 -9.19
CA LEU A 221 18.99 -23.70 -10.52
C LEU A 221 20.04 -23.64 -11.65
N ALA A 222 21.07 -22.81 -11.49
CA ALA A 222 22.18 -22.71 -12.42
C ALA A 222 23.16 -23.90 -12.30
N PHE A 223 23.39 -24.40 -11.08
CA PHE A 223 24.39 -25.44 -10.80
C PHE A 223 23.81 -26.86 -10.63
N ALA A 224 22.48 -27.01 -10.56
CA ALA A 224 21.84 -28.32 -10.47
C ALA A 224 22.05 -29.17 -11.74
N ARG A 225 22.39 -30.45 -11.56
CA ARG A 225 22.43 -31.43 -12.65
C ARG A 225 21.02 -31.80 -13.06
N HIS A 226 20.49 -31.08 -14.04
CA HIS A 226 19.18 -31.40 -14.59
C HIS A 226 19.26 -32.40 -15.74
N ASP A 227 18.24 -33.25 -15.86
CA ASP A 227 18.14 -34.23 -16.96
C ASP A 227 18.05 -33.51 -18.32
N LYS A 228 19.02 -33.83 -19.19
CA LYS A 228 19.14 -33.23 -20.51
C LYS A 228 18.05 -33.68 -21.49
N ARG A 229 17.28 -34.71 -21.15
CA ARG A 229 16.21 -35.28 -21.99
C ARG A 229 14.88 -34.54 -21.84
N LEU A 230 14.65 -33.84 -20.73
CA LEU A 230 13.42 -33.10 -20.48
C LEU A 230 13.43 -31.73 -21.21
N PRO A 231 12.27 -31.26 -21.72
CA PRO A 231 12.08 -29.91 -22.23
C PRO A 231 12.54 -28.86 -21.22
N LYS A 232 13.09 -27.72 -21.68
CA LYS A 232 13.68 -26.71 -20.79
C LYS A 232 12.68 -26.17 -19.76
N ILE A 233 11.41 -26.04 -20.15
CA ILE A 233 10.31 -25.61 -19.27
C ILE A 233 10.17 -26.54 -18.05
N ILE A 234 10.24 -27.86 -18.28
CA ILE A 234 10.13 -28.87 -17.22
C ILE A 234 11.43 -28.94 -16.44
N ARG A 235 12.56 -28.87 -17.15
CA ARG A 235 13.91 -28.95 -16.59
C ARG A 235 14.14 -27.92 -15.48
N PHE A 236 13.79 -26.68 -15.76
CA PHE A 236 14.00 -25.55 -14.85
C PHE A 236 12.83 -25.29 -13.91
N GLY A 237 11.78 -26.10 -13.97
CA GLY A 237 10.80 -26.09 -12.90
C GLY A 237 9.86 -24.88 -12.89
N HIS A 238 8.92 -24.93 -11.94
CA HIS A 238 8.23 -23.74 -11.42
C HIS A 238 9.21 -22.70 -10.88
N ASP A 239 10.40 -23.11 -10.47
CA ASP A 239 11.39 -22.23 -9.84
C ASP A 239 12.05 -21.26 -10.82
N GLY A 240 12.32 -21.65 -12.07
CA GLY A 240 12.78 -20.72 -13.10
C GLY A 240 11.75 -19.62 -13.39
N CYS A 241 10.47 -19.99 -13.50
CA CYS A 241 9.36 -19.03 -13.66
C CYS A 241 9.25 -18.06 -12.48
N ARG A 242 9.42 -18.57 -11.25
CA ARG A 242 9.39 -17.75 -10.02
C ARG A 242 10.53 -16.75 -9.97
N SER A 243 11.75 -17.17 -10.29
CA SER A 243 12.91 -16.29 -10.27
C SER A 243 12.79 -15.18 -11.33
N ILE A 244 12.38 -15.51 -12.56
CA ILE A 244 12.16 -14.51 -13.62
C ILE A 244 11.08 -13.50 -13.20
N ALA A 245 9.95 -13.98 -12.66
CA ALA A 245 8.87 -13.14 -12.15
C ALA A 245 9.38 -12.20 -11.03
N PHE A 246 10.04 -12.75 -10.01
CA PHE A 246 10.57 -12.00 -8.87
C PHE A 246 11.54 -10.89 -9.27
N PHE A 247 12.59 -11.19 -10.04
CA PHE A 247 13.59 -10.18 -10.42
C PHE A 247 13.04 -9.15 -11.41
N SER A 248 12.09 -9.54 -12.27
CA SER A 248 11.43 -8.60 -13.17
C SER A 248 10.56 -7.58 -12.43
N SER A 249 9.77 -8.02 -11.45
CA SER A 249 8.90 -7.12 -10.68
C SER A 249 9.68 -6.26 -9.72
N LEU A 250 10.75 -6.82 -9.13
CA LEU A 250 11.72 -6.08 -8.33
C LEU A 250 12.29 -4.91 -9.12
N SER A 251 12.65 -5.11 -10.38
CA SER A 251 13.22 -4.03 -11.20
C SER A 251 12.16 -3.04 -11.69
N CYS A 252 11.03 -3.51 -12.22
CA CYS A 252 10.03 -2.66 -12.87
C CYS A 252 9.24 -1.76 -11.89
N ILE A 253 9.26 -2.05 -10.58
CA ILE A 253 8.60 -1.21 -9.57
C ILE A 253 9.48 -0.04 -9.10
N MET A 254 10.81 -0.13 -9.24
CA MET A 254 11.71 0.89 -8.68
C MET A 254 11.54 2.26 -9.36
N PRO A 255 11.53 2.37 -10.71
CA PRO A 255 11.41 3.66 -11.37
C PRO A 255 10.14 4.45 -10.97
N PRO A 256 8.91 3.90 -11.03
CA PRO A 256 7.71 4.69 -10.77
C PRO A 256 7.62 5.20 -9.32
N LEU A 257 8.17 4.46 -8.36
CA LEU A 257 8.22 4.88 -6.95
C LEU A 257 9.18 6.05 -6.71
N VAL A 258 10.30 6.08 -7.43
CA VAL A 258 11.34 7.10 -7.23
C VAL A 258 11.11 8.33 -8.09
N ILE A 259 10.59 8.18 -9.31
CA ILE A 259 10.32 9.31 -10.22
C ILE A 259 9.34 10.30 -9.58
N SER A 260 8.28 9.83 -8.93
CA SER A 260 7.35 10.69 -8.19
C SER A 260 8.07 11.48 -7.08
N SER A 261 8.97 10.83 -6.34
CA SER A 261 9.76 11.45 -5.29
C SER A 261 10.81 12.44 -5.82
N TYR A 262 11.32 12.21 -7.03
CA TYR A 262 12.26 13.11 -7.72
C TYR A 262 11.57 14.37 -8.23
N ILE A 263 10.42 14.24 -8.90
CA ILE A 263 9.61 15.37 -9.36
C ILE A 263 9.22 16.27 -8.18
N LEU A 264 8.77 15.68 -7.07
CA LEU A 264 8.44 16.39 -5.83
C LEU A 264 9.63 17.10 -5.14
N ARG A 265 10.88 16.83 -5.52
CA ARG A 265 12.08 17.49 -4.99
C ARG A 265 12.66 18.52 -5.96
N SER A 266 12.08 18.67 -7.14
CA SER A 266 12.60 19.56 -8.18
C SER A 266 12.31 21.03 -7.84
N PRO A 267 13.33 21.90 -7.72
CA PRO A 267 13.14 23.32 -7.42
C PRO A 267 12.39 24.05 -8.53
N LEU A 268 12.49 23.57 -9.78
CA LEU A 268 11.82 24.19 -10.93
C LEU A 268 10.29 24.07 -10.89
N LEU A 269 9.77 23.11 -10.11
CA LEU A 269 8.33 22.83 -10.01
C LEU A 269 7.81 23.07 -8.58
N SER A 270 8.69 23.28 -7.59
CA SER A 270 8.29 23.48 -6.19
C SER A 270 7.49 24.75 -5.97
N ASP A 271 7.80 25.79 -6.74
CA ASP A 271 7.20 27.12 -6.56
C ASP A 271 5.78 27.19 -7.15
N GLN A 272 5.37 26.17 -7.91
CA GLN A 272 4.06 26.06 -8.53
C GLN A 272 3.40 24.71 -8.19
N PRO A 273 2.72 24.61 -7.02
CA PRO A 273 2.17 23.34 -6.54
C PRO A 273 1.19 22.71 -7.54
N VAL A 274 0.38 23.53 -8.21
CA VAL A 274 -0.55 23.07 -9.26
C VAL A 274 0.18 22.38 -10.41
N LEU A 275 1.26 23.00 -10.92
CA LEU A 275 2.04 22.45 -12.03
C LEU A 275 2.79 21.18 -11.62
N LEU A 276 3.31 21.14 -10.40
CA LEU A 276 3.92 19.96 -9.78
C LEU A 276 2.94 18.76 -9.80
N TRP A 277 1.71 18.96 -9.33
CA TRP A 277 0.72 17.89 -9.26
C TRP A 277 0.24 17.43 -10.64
N ILE A 278 0.07 18.35 -11.58
CA ILE A 278 -0.23 18.02 -12.98
C ILE A 278 0.91 17.19 -13.59
N SER A 279 2.17 17.61 -13.38
CA SER A 279 3.34 16.89 -13.89
C SER A 279 3.44 15.46 -13.32
N LEU A 280 3.16 15.30 -12.02
CA LEU A 280 3.22 14.02 -11.33
C LEU A 280 2.12 13.06 -11.79
N THR A 281 0.87 13.56 -11.87
CA THR A 281 -0.27 12.77 -12.36
C THR A 281 -0.10 12.39 -13.82
N LEU A 282 0.36 13.32 -14.67
CA LEU A 282 0.69 13.05 -16.06
C LEU A 282 1.79 12.00 -16.19
N THR A 283 2.85 12.07 -15.38
CA THR A 283 3.94 11.10 -15.40
C THR A 283 3.46 9.69 -15.04
N LEU A 284 2.66 9.55 -13.97
CA LEU A 284 2.10 8.26 -13.58
C LEU A 284 1.12 7.71 -14.62
N LEU A 285 0.33 8.59 -15.25
CA LEU A 285 -0.58 8.23 -16.33
C LEU A 285 0.19 7.76 -17.57
N LEU A 286 1.23 8.48 -17.99
CA LEU A 286 2.12 8.09 -19.08
C LEU A 286 2.83 6.75 -18.79
N TYR A 287 3.27 6.54 -17.54
CA TYR A 287 3.84 5.26 -17.11
C TYR A 287 2.80 4.13 -17.24
N GLY A 288 1.56 4.34 -16.78
CA GLY A 288 0.46 3.38 -16.91
C GLY A 288 0.11 3.06 -18.36
N ILE A 289 0.04 4.08 -19.23
CA ILE A 289 -0.20 3.92 -20.67
C ILE A 289 0.93 3.11 -21.32
N GLY A 290 2.19 3.46 -21.04
CA GLY A 290 3.35 2.71 -21.55
C GLY A 290 3.29 1.26 -21.13
N PHE A 291 2.98 0.99 -19.85
CA PHE A 291 3.01 -0.35 -19.28
C PHE A 291 1.80 -1.24 -19.65
N PHE A 292 0.60 -0.70 -19.90
CA PHE A 292 -0.60 -1.52 -20.16
C PHE A 292 -1.36 -1.16 -21.44
N GLY A 293 -1.26 0.08 -21.94
CA GLY A 293 -2.08 0.59 -23.04
C GLY A 293 -1.71 0.05 -24.43
N LEU A 294 -0.41 -0.15 -24.69
CA LEU A 294 0.14 -0.38 -26.04
C LEU A 294 0.15 -1.85 -26.50
N HIS A 295 -0.86 -2.63 -26.13
CA HIS A 295 -0.93 -4.08 -26.38
C HIS A 295 -0.72 -4.47 -27.87
N SER A 296 -1.39 -3.80 -28.81
CA SER A 296 -1.29 -4.12 -30.25
C SER A 296 0.14 -4.01 -30.78
N LEU A 297 0.88 -3.00 -30.30
CA LEU A 297 2.28 -2.80 -30.65
C LEU A 297 3.18 -3.91 -30.08
N ARG A 298 2.89 -4.38 -28.86
CA ARG A 298 3.60 -5.51 -28.25
C ARG A 298 3.42 -6.79 -29.04
N VAL A 299 2.16 -7.11 -29.39
CA VAL A 299 1.82 -8.28 -30.21
C VAL A 299 2.51 -8.21 -31.57
N TYR A 300 2.51 -7.03 -32.20
CA TYR A 300 3.19 -6.82 -33.47
C TYR A 300 4.71 -7.11 -33.38
N LEU A 301 5.39 -6.56 -32.37
CA LEU A 301 6.82 -6.82 -32.13
C LEU A 301 7.10 -8.31 -31.86
N PHE A 302 6.24 -8.96 -31.07
CA PHE A 302 6.35 -10.40 -30.76
C PHE A 302 6.09 -11.31 -31.97
N LYS A 303 5.27 -10.89 -32.93
CA LYS A 303 5.05 -11.66 -34.17
C LYS A 303 6.24 -11.57 -35.12
N ARG A 304 6.96 -10.43 -35.11
CA ARG A 304 8.09 -10.18 -36.00
C ARG A 304 9.41 -10.76 -35.49
N PHE A 305 9.59 -10.83 -34.17
CA PHE A 305 10.80 -11.36 -33.54
C PHE A 305 10.50 -12.62 -32.72
N THR A 306 11.49 -13.49 -32.54
CA THR A 306 11.35 -14.61 -31.61
C THR A 306 11.15 -14.09 -30.18
N SER A 307 10.29 -14.73 -29.39
CA SER A 307 9.87 -14.22 -28.06
C SER A 307 11.04 -13.89 -27.12
N ARG A 308 12.10 -14.71 -27.14
CA ARG A 308 13.32 -14.46 -26.34
C ARG A 308 14.09 -13.24 -26.84
N PHE A 309 14.24 -13.10 -28.16
CA PHE A 309 14.96 -11.99 -28.76
C PHE A 309 14.21 -10.67 -28.54
N SER A 310 12.88 -10.68 -28.74
CA SER A 310 12.03 -9.51 -28.46
C SER A 310 12.17 -9.05 -27.00
N MET A 311 12.24 -9.98 -26.05
CA MET A 311 12.45 -9.66 -24.64
C MET A 311 13.84 -9.08 -24.37
N ALA A 312 14.90 -9.70 -24.89
CA ALA A 312 16.26 -9.20 -24.68
C ALA A 312 16.48 -7.82 -25.29
N VAL A 313 16.02 -7.60 -26.52
CA VAL A 313 16.06 -6.28 -27.17
C VAL A 313 15.27 -5.24 -26.36
N SER A 314 14.08 -5.60 -25.87
CA SER A 314 13.30 -4.72 -25.00
C SER A 314 14.05 -4.33 -23.72
N ILE A 315 14.73 -5.28 -23.09
CA ILE A 315 15.53 -5.03 -21.88
C ILE A 315 16.72 -4.11 -22.20
N ILE A 316 17.43 -4.36 -23.30
CA ILE A 316 18.59 -3.54 -23.71
C ILE A 316 18.12 -2.11 -24.00
N ILE A 317 17.02 -1.92 -24.73
CA ILE A 317 16.49 -0.58 -25.01
C ILE A 317 16.03 0.09 -23.71
N SER A 318 15.33 -0.64 -22.83
CA SER A 318 14.95 -0.09 -21.52
C SER A 318 16.16 0.34 -20.70
N PHE A 319 17.24 -0.45 -20.70
CA PHE A 319 18.48 -0.13 -20.00
C PHE A 319 19.12 1.15 -20.56
N LEU A 320 19.24 1.25 -21.89
CA LEU A 320 19.78 2.44 -22.55
C LEU A 320 18.94 3.69 -22.25
N LEU A 321 17.61 3.58 -22.30
CA LEU A 321 16.71 4.68 -21.96
C LEU A 321 16.85 5.10 -20.49
N LEU A 322 16.98 4.15 -19.57
CA LEU A 322 17.24 4.46 -18.15
C LEU A 322 18.58 5.19 -17.98
N VAL A 323 19.64 4.77 -18.69
CA VAL A 323 20.93 5.45 -18.67
C VAL A 323 20.84 6.87 -19.24
N ILE A 324 20.10 7.07 -20.34
CA ILE A 324 19.87 8.40 -20.92
C ILE A 324 19.14 9.31 -19.93
N VAL A 325 18.13 8.80 -19.24
CA VAL A 325 17.42 9.56 -18.18
C VAL A 325 18.38 9.98 -17.07
N VAL A 326 19.29 9.10 -16.67
CA VAL A 326 20.33 9.41 -15.66
C VAL A 326 21.29 10.49 -16.16
N LEU A 327 21.73 10.43 -17.42
CA LEU A 327 22.67 11.39 -17.99
C LEU A 327 22.06 12.80 -18.11
N ILE A 328 20.78 12.89 -18.47
CA ILE A 328 20.12 14.19 -18.64
C ILE A 328 19.75 14.80 -17.28
N ASN A 329 19.33 13.97 -16.31
CA ASN A 329 18.96 14.38 -14.94
C ASN A 329 18.09 15.66 -14.88
N HIS A 330 17.07 15.74 -15.73
CA HIS A 330 16.15 16.87 -15.83
C HIS A 330 14.69 16.40 -15.70
N PRO A 331 13.84 17.04 -14.88
CA PRO A 331 12.47 16.57 -14.60
C PRO A 331 11.59 16.46 -15.84
N VAL A 332 11.67 17.41 -16.77
CA VAL A 332 10.91 17.37 -18.03
C VAL A 332 11.39 16.23 -18.93
N ALA A 333 12.70 15.98 -18.97
CA ALA A 333 13.24 14.88 -19.76
C ALA A 333 12.79 13.53 -19.18
N VAL A 334 12.77 13.38 -17.84
CA VAL A 334 12.22 12.20 -17.17
C VAL A 334 10.78 11.94 -17.63
N MET A 335 9.92 12.97 -17.71
CA MET A 335 8.54 12.80 -18.18
C MET A 335 8.45 12.26 -19.61
N ILE A 336 9.29 12.77 -20.52
CA ILE A 336 9.32 12.35 -21.93
C ILE A 336 9.76 10.88 -22.06
N PHE A 337 10.79 10.49 -21.32
CA PHE A 337 11.37 9.15 -21.40
C PHE A 337 10.62 8.09 -20.56
N VAL A 338 9.74 8.49 -19.65
CA VAL A 338 8.97 7.56 -18.81
C VAL A 338 8.06 6.64 -19.60
N ALA A 339 7.31 7.16 -20.56
CA ALA A 339 6.40 6.35 -21.39
C ALA A 339 7.14 5.25 -22.19
N PRO A 340 8.23 5.55 -22.94
CA PRO A 340 8.97 4.50 -23.64
C PRO A 340 9.67 3.53 -22.68
N VAL A 341 10.23 4.00 -21.55
CA VAL A 341 10.79 3.10 -20.52
C VAL A 341 9.73 2.13 -20.01
N ALA A 342 8.56 2.62 -19.62
CA ALA A 342 7.46 1.81 -19.12
C ALA A 342 6.94 0.83 -20.18
N PHE A 343 6.96 1.21 -21.47
CA PHE A 343 6.61 0.32 -22.57
C PHE A 343 7.53 -0.89 -22.67
N PHE A 344 8.84 -0.65 -22.70
CA PHE A 344 9.84 -1.71 -22.79
C PHE A 344 9.94 -2.56 -21.51
N GLN A 345 9.69 -1.98 -20.34
CA GLN A 345 9.56 -2.75 -19.09
C GLN A 345 8.29 -3.61 -19.08
N GLY A 346 7.17 -3.08 -19.57
CA GLY A 346 5.91 -3.81 -19.67
C GLY A 346 5.93 -4.98 -20.66
N MET A 347 6.80 -4.94 -21.68
CA MET A 347 7.04 -6.07 -22.59
C MET A 347 7.52 -7.33 -21.86
N ILE A 348 8.20 -7.19 -20.72
CA ILE A 348 8.71 -8.32 -19.93
C ILE A 348 7.56 -9.10 -19.29
N PHE A 349 6.56 -8.39 -18.75
CA PHE A 349 5.36 -9.05 -18.20
C PHE A 349 4.49 -9.66 -19.29
N TYR A 350 4.46 -9.02 -20.47
CA TYR A 350 3.80 -9.61 -21.64
C TYR A 350 4.47 -10.92 -22.06
N PHE A 351 5.81 -10.97 -22.10
CA PHE A 351 6.55 -12.20 -22.33
C PHE A 351 6.22 -13.29 -21.30
N GLN A 352 6.21 -12.95 -20.00
CA GLN A 352 5.90 -13.91 -18.92
C GLN A 352 4.49 -14.47 -19.02
N ARG A 353 3.54 -13.64 -19.45
CA ARG A 353 2.16 -14.06 -19.74
C ARG A 353 2.13 -15.06 -20.89
N GLU A 354 2.73 -14.72 -22.04
CA GLU A 354 2.75 -15.61 -23.22
C GLU A 354 3.43 -16.94 -22.89
N TYR A 355 4.55 -16.89 -22.18
CA TYR A 355 5.27 -18.07 -21.71
C TYR A 355 4.42 -18.95 -20.79
N ARG A 356 3.65 -18.37 -19.87
CA ARG A 356 2.70 -19.11 -19.03
C ARG A 356 1.62 -19.78 -19.85
N VAL A 357 1.02 -19.05 -20.79
CA VAL A 357 -0.07 -19.58 -21.64
C VAL A 357 0.45 -20.74 -22.49
N TYR A 358 1.65 -20.61 -23.04
CA TYR A 358 2.31 -21.67 -23.79
C TYR A 358 2.62 -22.89 -22.92
N ALA A 359 3.21 -22.68 -21.73
CA ALA A 359 3.52 -23.76 -20.80
C ALA A 359 2.26 -24.53 -20.37
N GLY A 360 1.15 -23.83 -20.11
CA GLY A 360 -0.13 -24.45 -19.77
C GLY A 360 -0.78 -25.24 -20.91
N ARG A 361 -0.41 -24.99 -22.18
CA ARG A 361 -0.90 -25.79 -23.33
C ARG A 361 -0.16 -27.12 -23.49
N LEU A 362 1.03 -27.25 -22.91
CA LEU A 362 1.82 -28.48 -23.00
C LEU A 362 1.23 -29.64 -22.17
N GLY A 363 0.27 -29.36 -21.27
CA GLY A 363 -0.55 -30.38 -20.61
C GLY A 363 0.20 -31.31 -19.64
N HIS A 364 1.39 -30.92 -19.17
CA HIS A 364 2.13 -31.71 -18.19
C HIS A 364 1.50 -31.64 -16.80
N GLN A 365 1.47 -32.77 -16.08
CA GLN A 365 1.02 -32.84 -14.68
C GLN A 365 1.75 -31.79 -13.82
N ASP A 366 1.01 -31.10 -12.94
CA ASP A 366 1.44 -29.98 -12.09
C ASP A 366 1.82 -28.65 -12.79
N TYR A 367 1.75 -28.58 -14.13
CA TYR A 367 2.08 -27.40 -14.93
C TYR A 367 0.87 -26.68 -15.55
N ASP A 368 -0.26 -26.72 -14.85
CA ASP A 368 -1.45 -26.01 -15.29
C ASP A 368 -1.28 -24.48 -15.28
N ASN A 369 -1.97 -23.79 -16.19
CA ASN A 369 -1.94 -22.33 -16.27
C ASN A 369 -2.28 -21.65 -14.92
N LEU A 370 -3.19 -22.24 -14.14
CA LEU A 370 -3.59 -21.71 -12.83
C LEU A 370 -2.47 -21.86 -11.78
N SER A 371 -1.75 -22.99 -11.76
CA SER A 371 -0.66 -23.22 -10.80
C SER A 371 0.51 -22.28 -11.09
N LEU A 372 0.86 -22.11 -12.37
CA LEU A 372 1.87 -21.17 -12.85
C LEU A 372 1.47 -19.71 -12.57
N LEU A 373 0.20 -19.34 -12.77
CA LEU A 373 -0.29 -18.00 -12.46
C LEU A 373 -0.14 -17.68 -10.97
N LYS A 374 -0.57 -18.58 -10.07
CA LYS A 374 -0.41 -18.41 -8.61
C LYS A 374 1.07 -18.25 -8.22
N SER A 375 1.94 -19.04 -8.83
CA SER A 375 3.39 -19.02 -8.63
C SER A 375 4.03 -17.71 -9.11
N GLN A 376 3.64 -17.22 -10.29
CA GLN A 376 4.10 -15.95 -10.85
C GLN A 376 3.59 -14.76 -10.05
N VAL A 377 2.30 -14.72 -9.69
CA VAL A 377 1.71 -13.59 -8.97
C VAL A 377 2.33 -13.44 -7.58
N SER A 378 2.52 -14.53 -6.84
CA SER A 378 3.22 -14.48 -5.55
C SER A 378 4.64 -13.94 -5.68
N SER A 379 5.41 -14.46 -6.66
CA SER A 379 6.77 -13.99 -6.91
C SER A 379 6.80 -12.52 -7.36
N ASN A 380 5.85 -12.08 -8.17
CA ASN A 380 5.73 -10.70 -8.61
C ASN A 380 5.46 -9.75 -7.45
N VAL A 381 4.53 -10.10 -6.56
CA VAL A 381 4.18 -9.28 -5.40
C VAL A 381 5.33 -9.21 -4.40
N TYR A 382 5.99 -10.33 -4.09
CA TYR A 382 7.19 -10.31 -3.23
C TYR A 382 8.34 -9.52 -3.86
N GLY A 383 8.58 -9.68 -5.17
CA GLY A 383 9.61 -8.92 -5.88
C GLY A 383 9.32 -7.42 -5.86
N ALA A 384 8.05 -7.01 -6.06
CA ALA A 384 7.66 -5.61 -5.98
C ALA A 384 7.88 -5.01 -4.57
N GLY A 385 7.58 -5.78 -3.51
CA GLY A 385 7.85 -5.36 -2.13
C GLY A 385 9.34 -5.16 -1.85
N VAL A 386 10.19 -6.12 -2.26
CA VAL A 386 11.65 -6.02 -2.11
C VAL A 386 12.21 -4.87 -2.95
N GLY A 387 11.73 -4.70 -4.18
CA GLY A 387 12.11 -3.60 -5.07
C GLY A 387 11.80 -2.24 -4.46
N ALA A 388 10.65 -2.09 -3.79
CA ALA A 388 10.28 -0.87 -3.08
C ALA A 388 11.25 -0.53 -1.93
N VAL A 389 11.71 -1.53 -1.15
CA VAL A 389 12.73 -1.30 -0.10
C VAL A 389 14.02 -0.78 -0.71
N ILE A 390 14.54 -1.52 -1.69
CA ILE A 390 15.84 -1.23 -2.28
C ILE A 390 15.80 0.15 -2.94
N ALA A 391 14.72 0.47 -3.68
CA ALA A 391 14.52 1.77 -4.27
C ALA A 391 14.47 2.89 -3.23
N GLY A 392 13.71 2.72 -2.14
CA GLY A 392 13.61 3.72 -1.08
C GLY A 392 14.94 4.00 -0.38
N VAL A 393 15.65 2.95 0.06
CA VAL A 393 16.91 3.07 0.79
C VAL A 393 18.02 3.65 -0.10
N ILE A 394 18.14 3.16 -1.34
CA ILE A 394 19.18 3.61 -2.26
C ILE A 394 18.90 5.02 -2.75
N TYR A 395 17.63 5.37 -3.01
CA TYR A 395 17.29 6.73 -3.44
C TYR A 395 17.63 7.77 -2.38
N GLU A 396 17.36 7.48 -1.10
CA GLU A 396 17.64 8.41 -0.01
C GLU A 396 19.14 8.64 0.20
N ARG A 397 19.98 7.64 -0.06
CA ARG A 397 21.45 7.74 0.13
C ARG A 397 22.24 8.14 -1.10
N PHE A 398 21.85 7.63 -2.27
CA PHE A 398 22.63 7.71 -3.51
C PHE A 398 21.89 8.40 -4.66
N GLY A 399 20.62 8.80 -4.46
CA GLY A 399 19.83 9.54 -5.43
C GLY A 399 19.24 8.68 -6.57
N LEU A 400 18.66 9.36 -7.56
CA LEU A 400 17.92 8.74 -8.68
C LEU A 400 18.80 7.83 -9.53
N ALA A 401 20.03 8.26 -9.81
CA ALA A 401 20.96 7.57 -10.71
C ALA A 401 21.24 6.12 -10.27
N ALA A 402 21.54 5.93 -8.99
CA ALA A 402 21.85 4.62 -8.43
C ALA A 402 20.67 3.64 -8.57
N VAL A 403 19.43 4.12 -8.34
CA VAL A 403 18.24 3.28 -8.43
C VAL A 403 17.96 2.86 -9.87
N LEU A 404 18.03 3.79 -10.83
CA LEU A 404 17.76 3.48 -12.24
C LEU A 404 18.81 2.53 -12.83
N LEU A 405 20.09 2.72 -12.49
CA LEU A 405 21.17 1.81 -12.90
C LEU A 405 21.00 0.41 -12.29
N LEU A 406 20.67 0.33 -11.01
CA LEU A 406 20.44 -0.96 -10.34
C LEU A 406 19.20 -1.69 -10.90
N SER A 407 18.11 -0.97 -11.13
CA SER A 407 16.92 -1.48 -11.83
C SER A 407 17.34 -2.06 -13.19
N GLY A 408 18.12 -1.30 -13.97
CA GLY A 408 18.67 -1.75 -15.23
C GLY A 408 19.52 -3.02 -15.15
N ALA A 409 20.42 -3.12 -14.15
CA ALA A 409 21.25 -4.30 -13.92
C ALA A 409 20.41 -5.55 -13.62
N PHE A 410 19.36 -5.43 -12.81
CA PHE A 410 18.42 -6.53 -12.57
C PHE A 410 17.67 -6.95 -13.84
N LEU A 411 17.31 -6.01 -14.74
CA LEU A 411 16.71 -6.36 -16.02
C LEU A 411 17.69 -7.16 -16.90
N LEU A 412 18.97 -6.76 -16.95
CA LEU A 412 19.99 -7.53 -17.68
C LEU A 412 20.12 -8.95 -17.15
N LEU A 413 20.12 -9.13 -15.82
CA LEU A 413 20.09 -10.45 -15.18
C LEU A 413 18.86 -11.26 -15.60
N VAL A 414 17.67 -10.64 -15.62
CA VAL A 414 16.43 -11.27 -16.12
C VAL A 414 16.53 -11.66 -17.59
N SER A 415 17.24 -10.88 -18.42
CA SER A 415 17.48 -11.21 -19.83
C SER A 415 18.32 -12.48 -19.98
N VAL A 416 19.45 -12.56 -19.25
CA VAL A 416 20.35 -13.72 -19.25
C VAL A 416 19.60 -14.98 -18.80
N LEU A 417 18.85 -14.88 -17.69
CA LEU A 417 18.04 -15.98 -17.18
C LEU A 417 17.00 -16.46 -18.19
N SER A 418 16.31 -15.52 -18.82
CA SER A 418 15.26 -15.86 -19.79
C SER A 418 15.82 -16.53 -21.04
N MET A 419 17.04 -16.15 -21.47
CA MET A 419 17.74 -16.81 -22.58
C MET A 419 18.15 -18.25 -22.25
N ILE A 420 18.55 -18.50 -21.00
CA ILE A 420 18.98 -19.83 -20.54
C ILE A 420 17.76 -20.76 -20.37
N ILE A 421 16.74 -20.27 -19.67
CA ILE A 421 15.63 -21.06 -19.11
C ILE A 421 14.49 -21.28 -20.11
N VAL A 422 14.06 -20.23 -20.82
CA VAL A 422 12.80 -20.30 -21.59
C VAL A 422 13.01 -21.06 -22.89
N GLN A 423 12.10 -21.94 -23.31
CA GLN A 423 12.10 -22.57 -24.64
C GLN A 423 11.58 -21.59 -25.73
N HIS A 424 11.70 -21.91 -27.02
CA HIS A 424 11.11 -21.06 -28.07
C HIS A 424 9.59 -21.01 -27.87
N CYS A 425 9.04 -19.83 -27.56
CA CYS A 425 7.62 -19.64 -27.27
C CYS A 425 6.97 -18.91 -28.46
N PRO A 426 6.11 -19.57 -29.27
CA PRO A 426 5.31 -18.90 -30.29
C PRO A 426 4.28 -18.00 -29.63
N ALA A 427 3.91 -16.89 -30.29
CA ALA A 427 2.88 -15.99 -29.80
C ALA A 427 1.52 -16.70 -29.74
N SER A 428 0.73 -16.44 -28.70
CA SER A 428 -0.63 -16.95 -28.63
C SER A 428 -1.49 -16.37 -29.75
N SER A 429 -2.20 -17.25 -30.46
CA SER A 429 -3.20 -16.90 -31.46
C SER A 429 -4.50 -16.48 -30.78
N GLU A 430 -4.52 -15.30 -30.15
CA GLU A 430 -5.74 -14.70 -29.62
C GLU A 430 -6.37 -13.78 -30.68
N ASN A 431 -7.70 -13.81 -30.78
CA ASN A 431 -8.44 -12.93 -31.70
C ASN A 431 -8.31 -11.47 -31.25
N GLN A 432 -8.26 -10.55 -32.21
CA GLN A 432 -8.24 -9.12 -31.90
C GLN A 432 -9.54 -8.70 -31.20
N LEU A 433 -9.41 -8.03 -30.05
CA LEU A 433 -10.54 -7.49 -29.32
C LEU A 433 -10.89 -6.11 -29.89
N HIS A 434 -12.00 -6.02 -30.63
CA HIS A 434 -12.55 -4.74 -31.08
C HIS A 434 -13.18 -3.97 -29.91
N LEU A 435 -13.11 -2.63 -29.96
CA LEU A 435 -13.66 -1.74 -28.93
C LEU A 435 -15.15 -1.99 -28.68
N THR A 436 -15.93 -2.24 -29.74
CA THR A 436 -17.36 -2.55 -29.66
C THR A 436 -17.63 -3.82 -28.84
N SER A 437 -16.81 -4.85 -29.02
CA SER A 437 -16.91 -6.10 -28.26
C SER A 437 -16.51 -5.92 -26.80
N PHE A 438 -15.53 -5.07 -26.52
CA PHE A 438 -15.13 -4.71 -25.16
C PHE A 438 -16.20 -3.89 -24.44
N LEU A 439 -16.74 -2.85 -25.09
CA LEU A 439 -17.81 -2.02 -24.54
C LEU A 439 -19.06 -2.86 -24.26
N TYR A 440 -19.44 -3.75 -25.17
CA TYR A 440 -20.53 -4.70 -24.93
C TYR A 440 -20.30 -5.55 -23.67
N ALA A 441 -19.09 -6.06 -23.46
CA ALA A 441 -18.78 -6.88 -22.29
C ALA A 441 -18.81 -6.08 -20.97
N LEU A 442 -18.54 -4.76 -21.04
CA LEU A 442 -18.64 -3.82 -19.92
C LEU A 442 -20.07 -3.35 -19.64
N THR A 443 -20.89 -3.13 -20.67
CA THR A 443 -22.28 -2.67 -20.52
C THR A 443 -23.24 -3.79 -20.18
N ASN A 444 -22.91 -5.04 -20.52
CA ASN A 444 -23.72 -6.19 -20.15
C ASN A 444 -23.80 -6.30 -18.61
N ARG A 445 -25.03 -6.33 -18.11
CA ARG A 445 -25.36 -6.39 -16.69
C ARG A 445 -24.63 -7.48 -15.91
N ARG A 446 -24.51 -8.70 -16.45
CA ARG A 446 -23.91 -9.86 -15.74
C ARG A 446 -22.38 -9.82 -15.81
N SER A 447 -21.83 -9.67 -17.01
CA SER A 447 -20.37 -9.67 -17.21
C SER A 447 -19.71 -8.37 -16.76
N GLY A 448 -20.34 -7.24 -17.07
CA GLY A 448 -19.84 -5.90 -16.77
C GLY A 448 -19.81 -5.64 -15.28
N SER A 449 -20.90 -5.94 -14.56
CA SER A 449 -20.91 -5.79 -13.10
C SER A 449 -19.81 -6.60 -12.43
N PHE A 450 -19.61 -7.85 -12.86
CA PHE A 450 -18.52 -8.68 -12.38
C PHE A 450 -17.14 -8.05 -12.62
N LEU A 451 -16.89 -7.50 -13.82
CA LEU A 451 -15.62 -6.85 -14.15
C LEU A 451 -15.35 -5.63 -13.25
N PHE A 452 -16.37 -4.82 -12.98
CA PHE A 452 -16.24 -3.63 -12.11
C PHE A 452 -15.88 -4.01 -10.67
N SER A 453 -16.60 -4.98 -10.08
CA SER A 453 -16.37 -5.42 -8.69
C SER A 453 -15.11 -6.28 -8.50
N THR A 454 -14.36 -6.61 -9.56
CA THR A 454 -13.18 -7.49 -9.47
C THR A 454 -11.95 -6.90 -10.16
N TYR A 455 -11.86 -6.94 -11.49
CA TYR A 455 -10.66 -6.55 -12.22
C TYR A 455 -10.44 -5.04 -12.27
N VAL A 456 -11.50 -4.24 -12.44
CA VAL A 456 -11.43 -2.78 -12.35
C VAL A 456 -10.99 -2.38 -10.94
N ALA A 457 -11.57 -3.01 -9.91
CA ALA A 457 -11.19 -2.81 -8.51
C ALA A 457 -9.70 -3.09 -8.24
N LEU A 458 -9.16 -4.20 -8.76
CA LEU A 458 -7.74 -4.52 -8.67
C LEU A 458 -6.85 -3.48 -9.36
N GLY A 459 -7.30 -2.92 -10.49
CA GLY A 459 -6.62 -1.81 -11.16
C GLY A 459 -6.58 -0.53 -10.31
N ILE A 460 -7.71 -0.18 -9.69
CA ILE A 460 -7.83 0.96 -8.78
C ILE A 460 -6.91 0.78 -7.56
N GLN A 461 -6.86 -0.42 -6.99
CA GLN A 461 -5.94 -0.73 -5.88
C GLN A 461 -4.47 -0.57 -6.29
N LEU A 462 -4.07 -1.04 -7.48
CA LEU A 462 -2.72 -0.84 -7.96
C LEU A 462 -2.39 0.65 -8.10
N ALA A 463 -3.31 1.47 -8.61
CA ALA A 463 -3.14 2.92 -8.68
C ALA A 463 -3.03 3.57 -7.30
N PHE A 464 -3.80 3.10 -6.30
CA PHE A 464 -3.70 3.54 -4.92
C PHE A 464 -2.30 3.25 -4.35
N PHE A 465 -1.82 2.01 -4.46
CA PHE A 465 -0.53 1.61 -3.90
C PHE A 465 0.68 2.20 -4.65
N ALA A 466 0.67 2.17 -5.98
CA ALA A 466 1.83 2.57 -6.80
C ALA A 466 1.85 4.07 -7.14
N GLY A 467 0.68 4.73 -7.14
CA GLY A 467 0.56 6.15 -7.46
C GLY A 467 0.33 7.02 -6.22
N PHE A 468 -0.75 6.76 -5.47
CA PHE A 468 -1.16 7.62 -4.35
C PHE A 468 -0.29 7.48 -3.11
N VAL A 469 -0.05 6.25 -2.63
CA VAL A 469 0.65 5.98 -1.36
C VAL A 469 2.09 6.55 -1.32
N PRO A 470 2.95 6.44 -2.36
CA PRO A 470 4.31 6.98 -2.34
C PRO A 470 4.33 8.49 -2.13
N VAL A 471 3.41 9.18 -2.81
CA VAL A 471 3.25 10.63 -2.71
C VAL A 471 2.72 11.02 -1.33
N PHE A 472 1.73 10.28 -0.82
CA PHE A 472 1.10 10.54 0.46
C PHE A 472 2.09 10.37 1.62
N ILE A 473 2.87 9.29 1.62
CA ILE A 473 3.89 9.00 2.65
C ILE A 473 4.94 10.12 2.70
N LYS A 474 5.41 10.57 1.53
CA LYS A 474 6.35 11.69 1.46
C LYS A 474 5.74 12.99 2.01
N ARG A 475 4.47 13.26 1.74
CA ARG A 475 3.75 14.44 2.27
C ARG A 475 3.58 14.42 3.80
N VAL A 476 3.41 13.23 4.37
CA VAL A 476 3.36 13.02 5.83
C VAL A 476 4.76 13.13 6.47
N GLY A 477 5.83 13.27 5.68
CA GLY A 477 7.20 13.41 6.16
C GLY A 477 7.88 12.08 6.49
N LEU A 478 7.34 10.97 6.00
CA LEU A 478 7.94 9.65 6.18
C LEU A 478 8.93 9.32 5.07
N SER A 479 9.97 8.58 5.42
CA SER A 479 10.94 8.01 4.48
C SER A 479 10.24 7.18 3.40
N LEU A 480 10.73 7.26 2.16
CA LEU A 480 10.22 6.46 1.05
C LEU A 480 10.45 4.96 1.32
N ALA A 481 11.47 4.61 2.10
CA ALA A 481 11.70 3.24 2.52
C ALA A 481 10.55 2.71 3.40
N ALA A 482 9.80 3.55 4.12
CA ALA A 482 8.64 3.13 4.90
C ALA A 482 7.49 2.59 4.03
N LEU A 483 7.45 2.97 2.75
CA LEU A 483 6.50 2.46 1.77
C LEU A 483 6.53 0.93 1.69
N SER A 484 7.73 0.34 1.77
CA SER A 484 7.94 -1.08 1.63
C SER A 484 7.22 -1.95 2.67
N PHE A 485 7.03 -1.43 3.89
CA PHE A 485 6.29 -2.12 4.93
C PHE A 485 4.86 -2.39 4.48
N TYR A 486 4.19 -1.39 3.88
CA TYR A 486 2.83 -1.53 3.38
C TYR A 486 2.73 -2.57 2.26
N TYR A 487 3.74 -2.67 1.38
CA TYR A 487 3.77 -3.65 0.30
C TYR A 487 4.02 -5.07 0.80
N LEU A 488 4.93 -5.24 1.76
CA LEU A 488 5.18 -6.54 2.39
C LEU A 488 3.99 -7.01 3.22
N LEU A 489 3.34 -6.09 3.96
CA LEU A 489 2.12 -6.35 4.70
C LEU A 489 1.00 -6.80 3.75
N TYR A 490 0.84 -6.06 2.64
CA TYR A 490 -0.12 -6.40 1.60
C TYR A 490 0.15 -7.79 1.02
N ALA A 491 1.40 -8.11 0.67
CA ALA A 491 1.80 -9.42 0.18
C ALA A 491 1.46 -10.54 1.19
N PHE A 492 1.87 -10.36 2.44
CA PHE A 492 1.68 -11.34 3.51
C PHE A 492 0.20 -11.70 3.68
N PHE A 493 -0.66 -10.69 3.85
CA PHE A 493 -2.08 -10.90 4.09
C PHE A 493 -2.84 -11.38 2.85
N ALA A 494 -2.46 -10.93 1.64
CA ALA A 494 -3.11 -11.38 0.40
C ALA A 494 -2.89 -12.87 0.11
N PHE A 495 -1.76 -13.46 0.52
CA PHE A 495 -1.47 -14.89 0.27
C PHE A 495 -1.76 -15.83 1.44
N ILE A 496 -1.69 -15.35 2.69
CA ILE A 496 -1.88 -16.20 3.87
C ILE A 496 -3.36 -16.39 4.18
N ILE A 497 -4.16 -15.32 4.11
CA ILE A 497 -5.57 -15.37 4.47
C ILE A 497 -6.42 -16.30 3.58
N PRO A 498 -6.20 -16.37 2.26
CA PRO A 498 -6.89 -17.35 1.41
C PRO A 498 -6.64 -18.78 1.86
N ARG A 499 -5.40 -19.10 2.27
CA ARG A 499 -5.05 -20.43 2.78
C ARG A 499 -5.80 -20.74 4.07
N PHE A 500 -5.91 -19.78 4.98
CA PHE A 500 -6.71 -19.93 6.19
C PHE A 500 -8.20 -20.13 5.88
N PHE A 501 -8.79 -19.33 4.99
CA PHE A 501 -10.20 -19.49 4.60
C PHE A 501 -10.47 -20.83 3.90
N THR A 502 -9.56 -21.31 3.06
CA THR A 502 -9.69 -22.63 2.43
C THR A 502 -9.61 -23.77 3.44
N LEU A 503 -8.76 -23.65 4.47
CA LEU A 503 -8.66 -24.64 5.55
C LEU A 503 -9.93 -24.66 6.42
N ILE A 504 -10.49 -23.50 6.73
CA ILE A 504 -11.74 -23.40 7.50
C ILE A 504 -12.92 -23.97 6.71
N LYS A 505 -13.02 -23.66 5.40
CA LYS A 505 -14.08 -24.23 4.54
C LYS A 505 -13.95 -25.74 4.36
N SER A 506 -12.73 -26.29 4.22
CA SER A 506 -12.54 -27.74 4.11
C SER A 506 -12.94 -28.47 5.40
N SER A 507 -12.77 -27.83 6.56
CA SER A 507 -13.22 -28.37 7.85
C SER A 507 -14.74 -28.35 8.03
N SER A 508 -15.48 -27.57 7.23
CA SER A 508 -16.94 -27.39 7.38
C SER A 508 -17.78 -28.31 6.48
N GLY A 509 -17.17 -29.28 5.77
CA GLY A 509 -17.86 -30.25 4.92
C GLY A 509 -18.53 -29.69 3.64
N ARG A 510 -18.60 -28.35 3.49
CA ARG A 510 -19.07 -27.68 2.27
C ARG A 510 -17.95 -27.66 1.22
N ASN A 511 -17.88 -28.72 0.42
CA ASN A 511 -17.00 -28.84 -0.74
C ASN A 511 -17.35 -27.85 -1.88
N THR A 512 -17.17 -26.55 -1.66
CA THR A 512 -17.04 -25.58 -2.77
C THR A 512 -15.69 -24.85 -2.65
N PRO A 513 -14.56 -25.55 -2.93
CA PRO A 513 -13.23 -25.03 -2.65
C PRO A 513 -12.82 -23.79 -3.49
N ASN A 514 -13.54 -23.43 -4.56
CA ASN A 514 -13.02 -22.48 -5.55
C ASN A 514 -13.95 -21.31 -5.93
N THR A 515 -15.06 -21.06 -5.22
CA THR A 515 -15.92 -19.91 -5.56
C THR A 515 -15.38 -18.60 -4.94
N PRO A 516 -15.08 -17.56 -5.74
CA PRO A 516 -14.61 -16.28 -5.22
C PRO A 516 -15.74 -15.57 -4.45
N ASN A 517 -15.44 -15.18 -3.20
CA ASN A 517 -16.37 -14.50 -2.30
C ASN A 517 -16.41 -12.99 -2.60
N ILE A 518 -16.96 -12.62 -3.75
CA ILE A 518 -16.95 -11.23 -4.26
C ILE A 518 -17.69 -10.27 -3.33
N PHE A 519 -18.81 -10.70 -2.72
CA PHE A 519 -19.60 -9.86 -1.82
C PHE A 519 -18.79 -9.39 -0.60
N ILE A 520 -18.17 -10.34 0.11
CA ILE A 520 -17.35 -10.05 1.30
C ILE A 520 -16.12 -9.24 0.90
N ALA A 521 -15.47 -9.60 -0.23
CA ALA A 521 -14.31 -8.86 -0.73
C ALA A 521 -14.64 -7.39 -1.04
N SER A 522 -15.78 -7.11 -1.69
CA SER A 522 -16.22 -5.74 -1.98
C SER A 522 -16.48 -4.95 -0.70
N ILE A 523 -17.18 -5.51 0.30
CA ILE A 523 -17.45 -4.83 1.58
C ILE A 523 -16.15 -4.50 2.31
N VAL A 524 -15.21 -5.44 2.35
CA VAL A 524 -13.91 -5.24 3.01
C VAL A 524 -13.12 -4.11 2.32
N GLN A 525 -13.16 -4.01 0.99
CA GLN A 525 -12.52 -2.90 0.26
C GLN A 525 -13.18 -1.56 0.52
N VAL A 526 -14.53 -1.52 0.52
CA VAL A 526 -15.30 -0.32 0.85
C VAL A 526 -14.93 0.18 2.24
N ALA A 527 -14.93 -0.71 3.24
CA ALA A 527 -14.52 -0.38 4.60
C ALA A 527 -13.07 0.14 4.68
N ALA A 528 -12.15 -0.41 3.88
CA ALA A 528 -10.78 0.05 3.82
C ALA A 528 -10.67 1.49 3.28
N TYR A 529 -11.32 1.79 2.15
CA TYR A 529 -11.27 3.13 1.56
C TYR A 529 -11.95 4.18 2.46
N PHE A 530 -13.13 3.87 3.01
CA PHE A 530 -13.79 4.77 3.97
C PHE A 530 -13.00 4.96 5.26
N GLY A 531 -12.41 3.89 5.81
CA GLY A 531 -11.56 3.98 6.99
C GLY A 531 -10.37 4.92 6.76
N PHE A 532 -9.77 4.87 5.56
CA PHE A 532 -8.70 5.79 5.18
C PHE A 532 -9.20 7.23 4.97
N ALA A 533 -10.39 7.41 4.40
CA ALA A 533 -11.01 8.72 4.17
C ALA A 533 -11.27 9.49 5.46
N ILE A 534 -11.73 8.81 6.51
CA ILE A 534 -12.05 9.42 7.80
C ILE A 534 -10.77 9.87 8.51
N PHE A 535 -9.73 9.03 8.49
CA PHE A 535 -8.46 9.29 9.17
C PHE A 535 -7.27 9.14 8.23
N PRO A 536 -6.98 10.10 7.32
CA PRO A 536 -5.85 10.01 6.40
C PRO A 536 -4.53 10.24 7.13
N THR A 537 -4.06 9.22 7.84
CA THR A 537 -2.80 9.19 8.58
C THR A 537 -1.98 7.97 8.17
N ALA A 538 -0.65 8.04 8.30
CA ALA A 538 0.21 6.90 8.01
C ALA A 538 -0.09 5.66 8.89
N LYS A 539 -0.61 5.88 10.11
CA LYS A 539 -1.05 4.81 11.01
C LYS A 539 -2.31 4.11 10.49
N ALA A 540 -3.30 4.87 10.01
CA ALA A 540 -4.52 4.32 9.43
C ALA A 540 -4.24 3.54 8.13
N LEU A 541 -3.18 3.88 7.40
CA LEU A 541 -2.78 3.12 6.20
C LEU A 541 -2.43 1.66 6.54
N VAL A 542 -1.99 1.33 7.75
CA VAL A 542 -1.68 -0.06 8.16
C VAL A 542 -2.94 -0.95 8.11
N PRO A 543 -4.02 -0.70 8.88
CA PRO A 543 -5.23 -1.53 8.79
C PRO A 543 -5.89 -1.48 7.41
N VAL A 544 -5.82 -0.34 6.70
CA VAL A 544 -6.35 -0.20 5.33
C VAL A 544 -5.65 -1.17 4.37
N THR A 545 -4.33 -1.23 4.43
CA THR A 545 -3.55 -2.13 3.56
C THR A 545 -3.79 -3.60 3.88
N VAL A 546 -4.00 -3.94 5.16
CA VAL A 546 -4.42 -5.29 5.58
C VAL A 546 -5.80 -5.65 5.02
N LEU A 547 -6.78 -4.75 5.14
CA LEU A 547 -8.14 -4.99 4.61
C LEU A 547 -8.14 -5.12 3.07
N LEU A 548 -7.42 -4.24 2.36
CA LEU A 548 -7.27 -4.37 0.91
C LEU A 548 -6.61 -5.70 0.54
N ALA A 549 -5.58 -6.13 1.26
CA ALA A 549 -4.92 -7.42 1.03
C ALA A 549 -5.86 -8.62 1.26
N ILE A 550 -6.63 -8.60 2.35
CA ILE A 550 -7.66 -9.61 2.64
C ILE A 550 -8.63 -9.75 1.47
N SER A 551 -9.08 -8.61 0.93
CA SER A 551 -10.05 -8.60 -0.16
C SER A 551 -9.53 -9.28 -1.42
N VAL A 552 -8.26 -9.03 -1.79
CA VAL A 552 -7.63 -9.67 -2.95
C VAL A 552 -7.44 -11.16 -2.71
N GLY A 553 -7.10 -11.54 -1.48
CA GLY A 553 -7.07 -12.93 -1.08
C GLY A 553 -8.41 -13.64 -1.29
N LEU A 554 -9.53 -13.00 -0.93
CA LEU A 554 -10.87 -13.56 -1.05
C LEU A 554 -11.36 -13.77 -2.50
N TYR A 555 -10.76 -13.07 -3.47
CA TYR A 555 -11.02 -13.30 -4.89
C TYR A 555 -10.43 -14.62 -5.43
N ASN A 556 -9.54 -15.27 -4.67
CA ASN A 556 -8.98 -16.62 -4.91
C ASN A 556 -8.84 -17.01 -6.39
N PHE A 557 -7.88 -16.42 -7.12
CA PHE A 557 -7.30 -16.69 -8.48
C PHE A 557 -8.15 -17.33 -9.64
N ALA A 558 -9.35 -17.85 -9.41
CA ALA A 558 -10.31 -18.47 -10.31
C ALA A 558 -11.32 -17.45 -10.86
N LEU A 559 -11.07 -16.15 -10.68
CA LEU A 559 -11.90 -15.07 -11.24
C LEU A 559 -12.10 -15.22 -12.75
N GLN A 560 -11.07 -15.69 -13.46
CA GLN A 560 -11.11 -15.82 -14.91
C GLN A 560 -12.05 -16.96 -15.37
N GLU A 561 -12.04 -18.10 -14.68
CA GLU A 561 -12.92 -19.23 -14.97
C GLU A 561 -14.38 -18.84 -14.72
N LYS A 562 -14.65 -18.17 -13.60
CA LYS A 562 -15.99 -17.64 -13.30
C LYS A 562 -16.46 -16.63 -14.35
N TYR A 563 -15.56 -15.75 -14.82
CA TYR A 563 -15.89 -14.79 -15.86
C TYR A 563 -16.22 -15.45 -17.21
N GLN A 564 -15.53 -16.54 -17.59
CA GLN A 564 -15.82 -17.30 -18.80
C GLN A 564 -17.23 -17.91 -18.80
N LEU A 565 -17.78 -18.22 -17.62
CA LEU A 565 -19.15 -18.70 -17.48
C LEU A 565 -20.19 -17.58 -17.67
N LEU A 566 -19.85 -16.34 -17.30
CA LEU A 566 -20.74 -15.17 -17.35
C LEU A 566 -20.79 -14.50 -18.73
N ILE A 567 -19.72 -14.60 -19.52
CA ILE A 567 -19.67 -14.02 -20.87
C ILE A 567 -20.33 -14.96 -21.91
N ARG A 568 -20.94 -14.36 -22.95
CA ARG A 568 -21.56 -15.09 -24.06
C ARG A 568 -20.57 -16.07 -24.73
N ARG A 569 -21.07 -17.22 -25.17
CA ARG A 569 -20.26 -18.36 -25.67
C ARG A 569 -19.33 -17.98 -26.84
N ASP A 570 -19.82 -17.16 -27.76
CA ASP A 570 -19.10 -16.61 -28.91
C ASP A 570 -17.85 -15.78 -28.52
N LYS A 571 -17.88 -15.10 -27.37
CA LYS A 571 -16.82 -14.21 -26.88
C LYS A 571 -15.92 -14.83 -25.81
N ARG A 572 -16.14 -16.10 -25.43
CA ARG A 572 -15.33 -16.80 -24.41
C ARG A 572 -13.85 -16.88 -24.74
N SER A 573 -13.50 -17.00 -26.03
CA SER A 573 -12.11 -17.01 -26.50
C SER A 573 -11.38 -15.70 -26.24
N MET A 574 -12.11 -14.58 -26.17
CA MET A 574 -11.56 -13.23 -25.92
C MET A 574 -11.58 -12.82 -24.44
N SER A 575 -12.05 -13.68 -23.53
CA SER A 575 -12.30 -13.31 -22.13
C SER A 575 -11.07 -12.78 -21.39
N ARG A 576 -9.88 -13.31 -21.70
CA ARG A 576 -8.59 -12.87 -21.13
C ARG A 576 -8.27 -11.43 -21.49
N LEU A 577 -8.40 -11.07 -22.77
CA LEU A 577 -8.14 -9.72 -23.26
C LEU A 577 -9.12 -8.71 -22.65
N ILE A 578 -10.39 -9.09 -22.50
CA ILE A 578 -11.41 -8.23 -21.86
C ILE A 578 -11.05 -7.97 -20.40
N VAL A 579 -10.66 -9.01 -19.67
CA VAL A 579 -10.23 -8.91 -18.27
C VAL A 579 -9.00 -8.00 -18.11
N GLU A 580 -7.99 -8.16 -18.95
CA GLU A 580 -6.78 -7.30 -18.92
C GLU A 580 -7.09 -5.84 -19.23
N LYS A 581 -7.97 -5.60 -20.21
CA LYS A 581 -8.42 -4.24 -20.54
C LYS A 581 -9.27 -3.64 -19.41
N ALA A 582 -10.10 -4.43 -18.73
CA ALA A 582 -10.84 -3.97 -17.55
C ALA A 582 -9.91 -3.58 -16.40
N PHE A 583 -8.87 -4.37 -16.14
CA PHE A 583 -7.83 -4.02 -15.17
C PHE A 583 -7.13 -2.69 -15.53
N TYR A 584 -6.77 -2.51 -16.79
CA TYR A 584 -6.17 -1.26 -17.28
C TYR A 584 -7.10 -0.05 -17.12
N VAL A 585 -8.38 -0.20 -17.46
CA VAL A 585 -9.39 0.86 -17.25
C VAL A 585 -9.47 1.23 -15.77
N GLY A 586 -9.47 0.25 -14.87
CA GLY A 586 -9.42 0.50 -13.43
C GLY A 586 -8.19 1.28 -12.97
N LEU A 587 -7.01 0.96 -13.53
CA LEU A 587 -5.78 1.68 -13.25
C LEU A 587 -5.85 3.14 -13.71
N LEU A 588 -6.38 3.41 -14.91
CA LEU A 588 -6.55 4.78 -15.41
C LEU A 588 -7.53 5.58 -14.55
N ILE A 589 -8.68 5.00 -14.20
CA ILE A 589 -9.66 5.63 -13.31
C ILE A 589 -9.01 5.92 -11.95
N GLY A 590 -8.31 4.95 -11.37
CA GLY A 590 -7.63 5.12 -10.09
C GLY A 590 -6.59 6.24 -10.12
N LEU A 591 -5.72 6.28 -11.15
CA LEU A 591 -4.70 7.33 -11.28
C LEU A 591 -5.32 8.72 -11.41
N LEU A 592 -6.40 8.87 -12.19
CA LEU A 592 -7.09 10.14 -12.35
C LEU A 592 -7.72 10.58 -11.03
N VAL A 593 -8.50 9.70 -10.41
CA VAL A 593 -9.29 10.02 -9.22
C VAL A 593 -8.39 10.30 -8.02
N PHE A 594 -7.36 9.49 -7.78
CA PHE A 594 -6.37 9.76 -6.73
C PHE A 594 -5.44 10.93 -7.06
N GLY A 595 -5.20 11.20 -8.34
CA GLY A 595 -4.49 12.39 -8.79
C GLY A 595 -5.22 13.69 -8.42
N VAL A 596 -6.53 13.73 -8.63
CA VAL A 596 -7.39 14.86 -8.21
C VAL A 596 -7.33 15.06 -6.70
N VAL A 597 -7.34 13.98 -5.91
CA VAL A 597 -7.24 14.07 -4.44
C VAL A 597 -5.92 14.73 -4.01
N MET A 598 -4.83 14.47 -4.72
CA MET A 598 -3.51 15.06 -4.40
C MET A 598 -3.45 16.57 -4.64
N PHE A 599 -4.31 17.12 -5.51
CA PHE A 599 -4.41 18.56 -5.75
C PHE A 599 -4.83 19.35 -4.50
N PHE A 600 -5.55 18.73 -3.57
CA PHE A 600 -6.06 19.38 -2.36
C PHE A 600 -5.03 19.28 -1.21
N GLU A 601 -4.12 20.26 -1.16
CA GLU A 601 -2.96 20.30 -0.24
C GLU A 601 -3.27 20.60 1.23
N VAL A 602 -4.42 21.19 1.54
CA VAL A 602 -4.77 21.54 2.93
C VAL A 602 -5.80 20.56 3.50
N ASN A 603 -6.80 20.15 2.70
CA ASN A 603 -7.91 19.30 3.13
C ASN A 603 -8.09 18.08 2.21
N ILE A 604 -7.28 17.03 2.39
CA ILE A 604 -7.42 15.77 1.61
C ILE A 604 -8.70 15.00 1.99
N ARG A 605 -9.20 15.16 3.22
CA ARG A 605 -10.28 14.34 3.79
C ARG A 605 -11.54 14.32 2.93
N LEU A 606 -12.06 15.50 2.59
CA LEU A 606 -13.31 15.63 1.84
C LEU A 606 -13.20 15.06 0.41
N PRO A 607 -12.17 15.42 -0.40
CA PRO A 607 -11.93 14.76 -1.69
C PRO A 607 -11.81 13.25 -1.57
N LEU A 608 -11.08 12.73 -0.57
CA LEU A 608 -10.87 11.29 -0.41
C LEU A 608 -12.16 10.56 -0.04
N LEU A 609 -13.07 11.21 0.70
CA LEU A 609 -14.39 10.68 1.02
C LEU A 609 -15.29 10.61 -0.22
N ILE A 610 -15.33 11.66 -1.04
CA ILE A 610 -16.05 11.67 -2.32
C ILE A 610 -15.53 10.55 -3.23
N VAL A 611 -14.21 10.44 -3.36
CA VAL A 611 -13.56 9.38 -4.13
C VAL A 611 -13.91 8.00 -3.59
N SER A 612 -13.87 7.80 -2.28
CA SER A 612 -14.22 6.52 -1.65
C SER A 612 -15.68 6.15 -1.91
N LEU A 613 -16.59 7.14 -1.92
CA LEU A 613 -18.01 6.95 -2.24
C LEU A 613 -18.20 6.52 -3.70
N VAL A 614 -17.53 7.18 -4.66
CA VAL A 614 -17.57 6.80 -6.08
C VAL A 614 -17.01 5.40 -6.31
N ILE A 615 -15.86 5.08 -5.71
CA ILE A 615 -15.27 3.73 -5.81
C ILE A 615 -16.20 2.69 -5.19
N SER A 616 -16.89 3.02 -4.10
CA SER A 616 -17.81 2.10 -3.43
C SER A 616 -19.00 1.71 -4.31
N PHE A 617 -19.54 2.64 -5.10
CA PHE A 617 -20.57 2.30 -6.10
C PHE A 617 -20.06 1.29 -7.13
N ALA A 618 -18.84 1.48 -7.64
CA ALA A 618 -18.23 0.53 -8.59
C ALA A 618 -17.99 -0.85 -7.96
N LEU A 619 -17.53 -0.89 -6.70
CA LEU A 619 -17.26 -2.13 -5.97
C LEU A 619 -18.52 -2.92 -5.63
N MET A 620 -19.61 -2.24 -5.28
CA MET A 620 -20.87 -2.84 -4.88
C MET A 620 -21.79 -3.17 -6.06
N TYR A 621 -21.43 -2.80 -7.29
CA TYR A 621 -22.27 -2.98 -8.47
C TYR A 621 -22.71 -4.44 -8.70
N HIS A 622 -21.78 -5.42 -8.71
CA HIS A 622 -22.14 -6.83 -8.85
C HIS A 622 -22.88 -7.42 -7.64
N PRO A 623 -22.45 -7.20 -6.38
CA PRO A 623 -23.24 -7.51 -5.20
C PRO A 623 -24.71 -7.07 -5.28
N LEU A 624 -24.96 -5.81 -5.65
CA LEU A 624 -26.30 -5.24 -5.72
C LEU A 624 -27.12 -5.83 -6.87
N VAL A 625 -26.51 -5.96 -8.05
CA VAL A 625 -27.17 -6.60 -9.21
C VAL A 625 -27.58 -8.04 -8.89
N ASN A 626 -26.74 -8.80 -8.20
CA ASN A 626 -27.09 -10.16 -7.81
C ASN A 626 -28.19 -10.22 -6.75
N LEU A 627 -28.20 -9.28 -5.79
CA LEU A 627 -29.24 -9.23 -4.77
C LEU A 627 -30.61 -8.92 -5.39
N ILE A 628 -30.68 -7.94 -6.29
CA ILE A 628 -31.94 -7.46 -6.86
C ILE A 628 -32.55 -8.49 -7.84
N TYR A 629 -31.73 -9.10 -8.71
CA TYR A 629 -32.25 -9.89 -9.84
C TYR A 629 -32.20 -11.41 -9.66
N TYR A 630 -31.47 -11.91 -8.65
CA TYR A 630 -31.36 -13.35 -8.40
C TYR A 630 -31.96 -13.78 -7.06
N SER A 631 -32.46 -12.85 -6.25
CA SER A 631 -33.30 -13.19 -5.10
C SER A 631 -34.71 -13.64 -5.54
N GLU A 632 -35.24 -13.13 -6.65
CA GLU A 632 -36.58 -13.48 -7.15
C GLU A 632 -36.68 -14.88 -7.76
N ASN A 633 -35.58 -15.44 -8.29
CA ASN A 633 -35.57 -16.77 -8.92
C ASN A 633 -35.45 -17.96 -7.94
N LYS A 634 -35.50 -17.74 -6.62
CA LYS A 634 -35.50 -18.84 -5.63
C LYS A 634 -36.88 -19.46 -5.38
N GLY A 635 -37.93 -18.97 -6.04
CA GLY A 635 -39.30 -19.48 -5.92
C GLY A 635 -39.68 -20.62 -6.87
N HIS A 636 -38.86 -20.93 -7.89
CA HIS A 636 -39.09 -22.07 -8.76
C HIS A 636 -38.02 -23.14 -8.55
N ASN A 637 -38.45 -24.27 -7.98
CA ASN A 637 -37.72 -25.52 -8.02
C ASN A 637 -37.52 -25.92 -9.49
N THR A 638 -36.29 -25.93 -9.97
CA THR A 638 -35.89 -26.84 -11.05
C THR A 638 -34.51 -27.40 -10.76
N GLU A 639 -34.51 -28.72 -10.59
CA GLU A 639 -33.38 -29.60 -10.83
C GLU A 639 -32.73 -29.24 -12.17
N HIS A 640 -31.40 -29.25 -12.22
CA HIS A 640 -30.57 -29.27 -13.44
C HIS A 640 -31.21 -28.83 -14.76
N GLU A 641 -31.47 -27.53 -14.94
CA GLU A 641 -31.69 -26.97 -16.28
C GLU A 641 -30.54 -26.04 -16.68
N ALA A 642 -29.89 -26.40 -17.78
CA ALA A 642 -28.92 -25.56 -18.47
C ALA A 642 -29.58 -24.21 -18.82
N PRO A 643 -28.94 -23.06 -18.57
CA PRO A 643 -29.64 -21.79 -18.58
C PRO A 643 -29.69 -21.19 -19.99
N PHE A 644 -30.50 -21.73 -20.90
CA PHE A 644 -30.86 -21.07 -22.16
C PHE A 644 -32.20 -21.57 -22.69
N LEU A 645 -33.29 -20.89 -22.34
CA LEU A 645 -34.50 -20.80 -23.14
C LEU A 645 -35.31 -19.60 -22.65
N GLU A 646 -34.96 -18.40 -23.14
CA GLU A 646 -35.90 -17.28 -23.20
C GLU A 646 -36.06 -16.91 -24.68
N MET A 647 -37.12 -17.49 -25.25
CA MET A 647 -38.00 -16.99 -26.30
C MET A 647 -37.37 -16.14 -27.42
N GLU A 648 -36.99 -16.80 -28.51
CA GLU A 648 -37.26 -16.27 -29.85
C GLU A 648 -38.78 -16.37 -30.10
N SER A 649 -39.51 -15.27 -29.95
CA SER A 649 -40.91 -15.21 -30.35
C SER A 649 -41.04 -14.66 -31.78
N SER A 650 -41.55 -15.53 -32.64
CA SER A 650 -42.36 -15.29 -33.84
C SER A 650 -41.76 -14.53 -35.02
N ASN A 651 -41.33 -15.29 -36.04
CA ASN A 651 -41.97 -15.22 -37.36
C ASN A 651 -41.82 -16.58 -38.04
N ASN A 652 -42.93 -17.33 -38.07
CA ASN A 652 -43.09 -18.54 -38.88
C ASN A 652 -43.32 -18.15 -40.34
N GLU A 653 -42.54 -18.71 -41.25
CA GLU A 653 -43.06 -19.13 -42.56
C GLU A 653 -42.78 -20.64 -42.71
N PRO A 654 -43.77 -21.47 -43.05
CA PRO A 654 -43.56 -22.90 -43.22
C PRO A 654 -43.12 -23.17 -44.66
N THR A 655 -42.04 -23.93 -44.83
CA THR A 655 -41.85 -24.68 -46.08
C THR A 655 -41.66 -26.15 -45.74
N ASP A 656 -42.73 -26.89 -46.02
CA ASP A 656 -42.74 -28.34 -46.20
C ASP A 656 -41.60 -28.77 -47.12
N TYR A 657 -40.85 -29.79 -46.72
CA TYR A 657 -40.55 -30.94 -47.59
C TYR A 657 -40.37 -32.19 -46.73
N SER A 658 -41.14 -33.20 -47.09
CA SER A 658 -41.16 -34.55 -46.56
C SER A 658 -40.01 -35.42 -47.10
N ASP A 659 -39.81 -36.52 -46.37
CA ASP A 659 -39.27 -37.83 -46.80
C ASP A 659 -37.77 -38.15 -46.69
N ALA A 660 -37.50 -38.99 -45.68
CA ALA A 660 -36.85 -40.32 -45.74
C ALA A 660 -35.35 -40.43 -46.05
N PHE A 661 -34.58 -41.03 -45.12
CA PHE A 661 -34.08 -42.42 -45.25
C PHE A 661 -33.39 -42.92 -43.95
N TYR A 662 -33.66 -44.18 -43.62
CA TYR A 662 -33.21 -45.07 -42.53
C TYR A 662 -31.66 -45.08 -42.30
N SER A 663 -31.09 -45.50 -41.16
CA SER A 663 -31.30 -46.76 -40.41
C SER A 663 -30.55 -46.78 -39.07
N GLU A 664 -31.06 -47.63 -38.18
CA GLU A 664 -30.66 -47.97 -36.81
C GLU A 664 -29.28 -48.67 -36.70
N SER A 665 -28.67 -48.61 -35.52
CA SER A 665 -28.38 -49.80 -34.69
C SER A 665 -27.70 -49.43 -33.37
N ASP A 666 -28.32 -49.93 -32.30
CA ASP A 666 -27.79 -50.50 -31.05
C ASP A 666 -26.64 -49.76 -30.32
N GLY A 667 -26.77 -49.36 -29.05
CA GLY A 667 -27.44 -50.06 -27.96
C GLY A 667 -26.38 -50.59 -27.00
N SER A 668 -26.19 -49.93 -25.85
CA SER A 668 -26.06 -50.57 -24.53
C SER A 668 -25.64 -49.57 -23.46
N ASP A 669 -26.50 -49.51 -22.45
CA ASP A 669 -26.38 -48.83 -21.19
C ASP A 669 -25.18 -49.33 -20.36
N TYR A 670 -24.59 -48.42 -19.56
CA TYR A 670 -23.91 -48.80 -18.34
C TYR A 670 -24.54 -48.07 -17.16
N HIS A 671 -25.32 -48.82 -16.39
CA HIS A 671 -25.68 -48.50 -15.02
C HIS A 671 -24.57 -48.95 -14.06
N THR A 672 -24.55 -48.24 -12.96
CA THR A 672 -23.70 -48.21 -11.78
C THR A 672 -23.75 -49.43 -10.85
N ASP A 673 -22.80 -49.38 -9.90
CA ASP A 673 -22.72 -50.02 -8.57
C ASP A 673 -21.73 -51.20 -8.52
N SER A 674 -20.93 -51.46 -7.48
CA SER A 674 -20.44 -50.80 -6.26
C SER A 674 -19.65 -51.90 -5.51
N ASP A 675 -18.75 -51.51 -4.61
CA ASP A 675 -18.13 -52.29 -3.53
C ASP A 675 -16.89 -53.17 -3.76
N ASP A 676 -15.88 -52.79 -2.95
CA ASP A 676 -14.94 -53.59 -2.19
C ASP A 676 -13.84 -54.42 -2.88
N SER A 677 -12.61 -53.93 -2.76
CA SER A 677 -11.56 -54.72 -2.13
C SER A 677 -10.38 -53.84 -1.68
N GLU A 678 -10.05 -54.02 -0.41
CA GLU A 678 -8.81 -53.62 0.22
C GLU A 678 -7.58 -54.17 -0.51
N GLY A 679 -6.48 -53.41 -0.45
CA GLY A 679 -5.17 -54.02 -0.25
C GLY A 679 -4.09 -53.76 -1.31
N VAL A 680 -2.90 -53.48 -0.77
CA VAL A 680 -1.56 -53.66 -1.34
C VAL A 680 -0.93 -52.44 -2.03
N TRP A 681 -0.28 -51.64 -1.19
CA TRP A 681 1.12 -51.18 -1.31
C TRP A 681 1.82 -51.36 -2.66
N ARG A 682 2.18 -50.24 -3.31
CA ARG A 682 3.54 -49.96 -3.81
C ARG A 682 3.76 -48.49 -4.10
#